data_AF-M5TRS4-F1
#
_entry.id   AF-M5TRS4-F1
#
_cell.length_a   1.000
_cell.length_b   1.000
_cell.length_c   1.000
_cell.angle_alpha   90.00
_cell.angle_beta   90.00
_cell.angle_gamma   90.00
#
_symmetry.space_group_name_H-M   'P 1'
#
loop_
_entity.id
_entity.type
_entity.pdbx_description
1 polymer ?
#
loop_
_entity_poly.entity_id
_entity_poly.type
_entity_poly.pdbx_seq_one_letter_code
_entity_poly.pdbx_strand_id
1 'polypeptide(L)'
;MGGTAESVTSLGEAEAAAEKLGYPIMLKAAKGGGGRGMRVVMKSDELASSLDSAQREAKTAFGSDEVFLEKFVQRARHLEVQLLGDRHGNLIHLFERDCSVQRRHQKVVELAPAPNLDPQMREELCQAAIKIGRAVGGGTGYENAGTVEFLLDVDANQFYFIEVNPRIQVEHTVTEEVTGIDIVRSQILVAQGNPLDSDTVGLGSQESIRTNGFAMQCRVTTEDPASEFRPDYGRISHYRSAAGLGIRLDAGSAYSGAVVNPFYDSMLVKVTARAHSLEAAASRMDRVLQEFRIRGVKTNIPFLLKLVNHPTFLCGEATTRLIDTTPELFRLPRRRDRATKLLTFLAETIVNGNPLVNGRPPATRTQPAPLPEFPKLTQTPRGTADIFREEGIDGLTRWIGRQKGLLITDTTMRDAHQSLLATRVRTHDMLQIAPAYANLAPQLFSLEMWGGATFDTSMRFLKESPWQRLADLRAAVPNVLTQMLLRASNAVGYTNYPDNVVRLFVREAVQTGMNIFRVFDALNWEENMRVAMDAVLAEGGICEASICYTGDLQNPGRTKYNLQYYVDLAKKLEAGGAHLLAIKDMAGLLKPKAAVTLIRALREEIGIPIHLHTHDTAGIQAATVLAAAEEGLQIADAALAPLSGGTSQVNMNTLVEALRFTDRESDLRSEALTRLATYWQAAREFYRPFESDVLPATGDLYEHEMPGGQYTNLYQQARALGLSDQWAGVCRAYAEVNELFGDIVKVTPTSKAVGDMALFLVANDMSAKEVLTSDKQLAFPASVLDLIGGRMGQPPGGFPEEVIKVILAGEKPVVERPGSTMPAADIDVARNKAAELTKEKPNDRDAVTYLLYPKVFEEFAAHRETYGDVAPLPTPNFFYGQQPGDEIAVDIEPGKRLIVKYLAVGQPYPNGSRTVFFELNGQPREVSVIDKSLNVEVKAAMKADPDDPTHVSASMPGMVITVAAAEGEKIKAGQKLLVLEAMKMETTINAPADGTVEKIHTPPGTQVEAGDLLAIVK
;
A
#
# COMPACT_ATOMS: atom_id res chain seq x y z
N MET A 1 23.31 -30.07 -43.37
CA MET A 1 24.12 -29.45 -42.31
C MET A 1 25.38 -30.30 -42.12
N GLY A 2 26.55 -29.71 -41.96
CA GLY A 2 27.76 -30.47 -41.63
C GLY A 2 27.76 -30.85 -40.14
N GLY A 3 28.19 -32.07 -39.84
CA GLY A 3 28.41 -32.55 -38.47
C GLY A 3 29.39 -33.72 -38.45
N THR A 4 29.85 -34.14 -37.27
CA THR A 4 30.66 -35.35 -37.14
C THR A 4 29.79 -36.60 -37.29
N ALA A 5 30.28 -37.58 -38.05
CA ALA A 5 29.57 -38.85 -38.27
C ALA A 5 29.69 -39.79 -37.05
N GLU A 6 30.74 -39.62 -36.26
CA GLU A 6 31.03 -40.37 -35.04
C GLU A 6 31.11 -39.41 -33.84
N SER A 7 30.98 -39.94 -32.63
CA SER A 7 31.18 -39.18 -31.40
C SER A 7 32.64 -38.77 -31.27
N VAL A 8 32.87 -37.56 -30.75
CA VAL A 8 34.22 -37.09 -30.39
C VAL A 8 34.49 -37.52 -28.95
N THR A 9 35.63 -38.17 -28.74
CA THR A 9 36.00 -38.74 -27.42
C THR A 9 37.16 -37.99 -26.77
N SER A 10 37.91 -37.20 -27.56
CA SER A 10 39.02 -36.39 -27.07
C SER A 10 38.94 -34.94 -27.57
N LEU A 11 39.62 -34.03 -26.86
CA LEU A 11 39.69 -32.62 -27.24
C LEU A 11 40.34 -32.42 -28.63
N GLY A 12 41.38 -33.18 -28.96
CA GLY A 12 42.05 -33.09 -30.26
C GLY A 12 41.15 -33.49 -31.44
N GLU A 13 40.29 -34.51 -31.25
CA GLU A 13 39.27 -34.88 -32.24
C GLU A 13 38.23 -33.77 -32.42
N ALA A 14 37.79 -33.15 -31.31
CA ALA A 14 36.83 -32.06 -31.33
C ALA A 14 37.41 -30.80 -32.00
N GLU A 15 38.67 -30.46 -31.76
CA GLU A 15 39.37 -29.32 -32.39
C GLU A 15 39.46 -29.50 -33.92
N ALA A 16 39.92 -30.68 -34.38
CA ALA A 16 40.03 -30.97 -35.81
C ALA A 16 38.65 -30.96 -36.50
N ALA A 17 37.62 -31.47 -35.84
CA ALA A 17 36.25 -31.42 -36.34
C ALA A 17 35.70 -29.98 -36.37
N ALA A 18 35.98 -29.17 -35.35
CA ALA A 18 35.56 -27.78 -35.26
C ALA A 18 36.23 -26.89 -36.32
N GLU A 19 37.52 -27.07 -36.60
CA GLU A 19 38.22 -26.37 -37.68
C GLU A 19 37.60 -26.67 -39.05
N LYS A 20 37.23 -27.94 -39.29
CA LYS A 20 36.60 -28.36 -40.55
C LYS A 20 35.17 -27.83 -40.71
N LEU A 21 34.39 -27.78 -39.62
CA LEU A 21 33.01 -27.28 -39.62
C LEU A 21 32.94 -25.74 -39.62
N GLY A 22 33.95 -25.09 -39.04
CA GLY A 22 34.02 -23.66 -38.76
C GLY A 22 33.06 -23.23 -37.66
N TYR A 23 33.49 -22.31 -36.80
CA TYR A 23 32.62 -21.71 -35.78
C TYR A 23 31.53 -20.80 -36.39
N PRO A 24 30.38 -20.59 -35.70
CA PRO A 24 29.98 -21.24 -34.45
C PRO A 24 29.52 -22.69 -34.67
N ILE A 25 29.70 -23.53 -33.65
CA ILE A 25 29.31 -24.94 -33.62
C ILE A 25 28.44 -25.25 -32.40
N MET A 26 27.72 -26.35 -32.45
CA MET A 26 26.91 -26.89 -31.34
C MET A 26 27.45 -28.26 -30.96
N LEU A 27 27.77 -28.43 -29.68
CA LEU A 27 28.00 -29.74 -29.06
C LEU A 27 26.66 -30.33 -28.66
N LYS A 28 26.42 -31.60 -29.01
CA LYS A 28 25.21 -32.34 -28.63
C LYS A 28 25.55 -33.72 -28.08
N ALA A 29 24.92 -34.11 -26.98
CA ALA A 29 24.99 -35.48 -26.48
C ALA A 29 24.20 -36.44 -27.39
N ALA A 30 24.77 -37.62 -27.68
CA ALA A 30 24.17 -38.61 -28.58
C ALA A 30 22.81 -39.16 -28.09
N LYS A 31 22.64 -39.26 -26.76
CA LYS A 31 21.41 -39.70 -26.11
C LYS A 31 20.65 -38.56 -25.42
N GLY A 32 21.00 -37.32 -25.77
CA GLY A 32 20.43 -36.12 -25.17
C GLY A 32 18.95 -35.93 -25.54
N GLY A 33 18.18 -35.41 -24.59
CA GLY A 33 16.77 -35.04 -24.82
C GLY A 33 16.37 -33.86 -23.93
N GLY A 34 15.46 -33.00 -24.42
CA GLY A 34 14.93 -31.86 -23.66
C GLY A 34 15.91 -30.70 -23.46
N GLY A 35 16.89 -30.53 -24.34
CA GLY A 35 17.87 -29.43 -24.32
C GLY A 35 19.04 -29.60 -23.34
N ARG A 36 19.12 -30.74 -22.63
CA ARG A 36 20.23 -31.09 -21.72
C ARG A 36 21.39 -31.72 -22.49
N GLY A 37 22.62 -31.41 -22.08
CA GLY A 37 23.84 -31.89 -22.76
C GLY A 37 24.10 -31.22 -24.12
N MET A 38 23.62 -29.99 -24.32
CA MET A 38 23.90 -29.16 -25.50
C MET A 38 24.69 -27.90 -25.14
N ARG A 39 25.68 -27.52 -25.94
CA ARG A 39 26.48 -26.29 -25.76
C ARG A 39 26.80 -25.61 -27.08
N VAL A 40 26.53 -24.32 -27.17
CA VAL A 40 26.99 -23.49 -28.29
C VAL A 40 28.44 -23.09 -28.01
N VAL A 41 29.31 -23.26 -29.00
CA VAL A 41 30.71 -22.85 -28.95
C VAL A 41 30.93 -21.82 -30.06
N MET A 42 31.24 -20.59 -29.68
CA MET A 42 31.35 -19.47 -30.62
C MET A 42 32.76 -19.31 -31.16
N LYS A 43 33.77 -19.75 -30.40
CA LYS A 43 35.20 -19.59 -30.70
C LYS A 43 36.00 -20.79 -30.17
N SER A 44 37.24 -20.92 -30.64
CA SER A 44 38.09 -22.08 -30.33
C SER A 44 38.49 -22.21 -28.86
N ASP A 45 38.66 -21.09 -28.17
CA ASP A 45 39.03 -21.01 -26.74
C ASP A 45 37.93 -21.52 -25.80
N GLU A 46 36.67 -21.57 -26.26
CA GLU A 46 35.52 -22.06 -25.49
C GLU A 46 35.32 -23.59 -25.62
N LEU A 47 35.98 -24.25 -26.58
CA LEU A 47 35.69 -25.64 -26.94
C LEU A 47 36.06 -26.62 -25.81
N ALA A 48 37.22 -26.46 -25.20
CA ALA A 48 37.73 -27.38 -24.18
C ALA A 48 36.83 -27.46 -22.94
N SER A 49 36.43 -26.29 -22.41
CA SER A 49 35.56 -26.21 -21.24
C SER A 49 34.12 -26.66 -21.56
N SER A 50 33.62 -26.33 -22.75
CA SER A 50 32.28 -26.71 -23.19
C SER A 50 32.14 -28.21 -23.44
N LEU A 51 33.17 -28.86 -23.99
CA LEU A 51 33.22 -30.31 -24.23
C LEU A 51 33.20 -31.09 -22.92
N ASP A 52 34.08 -30.75 -21.96
CA ASP A 52 34.12 -31.40 -20.65
C ASP A 52 32.79 -31.22 -19.89
N SER A 53 32.20 -30.02 -19.94
CA SER A 53 30.88 -29.76 -19.36
C SER A 53 29.78 -30.60 -20.01
N ALA A 54 29.73 -30.67 -21.35
CA ALA A 54 28.73 -31.44 -22.08
C ALA A 54 28.85 -32.94 -21.82
N GLN A 55 30.08 -33.49 -21.82
CA GLN A 55 30.34 -34.91 -21.53
C GLN A 55 29.95 -35.28 -20.09
N ARG A 56 30.28 -34.45 -19.11
CA ARG A 56 29.87 -34.66 -17.71
C ARG A 56 28.36 -34.63 -17.54
N GLU A 57 27.70 -33.63 -18.10
CA GLU A 57 26.24 -33.51 -18.04
C GLU A 57 25.56 -34.70 -18.71
N ALA A 58 26.05 -35.12 -19.88
CA ALA A 58 25.53 -36.28 -20.60
C ALA A 58 25.69 -37.57 -19.79
N LYS A 59 26.85 -37.77 -19.16
CA LYS A 59 27.12 -38.93 -18.30
C LYS A 59 26.21 -38.98 -17.08
N THR A 60 26.00 -37.84 -16.41
CA THR A 60 25.13 -37.73 -15.24
C THR A 60 23.66 -37.92 -15.60
N ALA A 61 23.19 -37.35 -16.71
CA ALA A 61 21.77 -37.36 -17.06
C ALA A 61 21.33 -38.60 -17.85
N PHE A 62 22.21 -39.15 -18.70
CA PHE A 62 21.87 -40.20 -19.68
C PHE A 62 22.78 -41.43 -19.61
N GLY A 63 23.76 -41.45 -18.71
CA GLY A 63 24.68 -42.58 -18.52
C GLY A 63 25.68 -42.79 -19.66
N SER A 64 25.86 -41.82 -20.55
CA SER A 64 26.78 -41.86 -21.71
C SER A 64 27.46 -40.50 -21.89
N ASP A 65 28.76 -40.50 -22.15
CA ASP A 65 29.58 -39.31 -22.41
C ASP A 65 29.80 -39.06 -23.92
N GLU A 66 29.06 -39.74 -24.79
CA GLU A 66 29.15 -39.56 -26.24
C GLU A 66 28.58 -38.19 -26.66
N VAL A 67 29.42 -37.37 -27.29
CA VAL A 67 29.08 -36.05 -27.81
C VAL A 67 29.49 -35.95 -29.28
N PHE A 68 28.72 -35.25 -30.11
CA PHE A 68 29.03 -34.95 -31.49
C PHE A 68 28.97 -33.44 -31.77
N LEU A 69 29.60 -32.99 -32.85
CA LEU A 69 29.64 -31.59 -33.27
C LEU A 69 28.72 -31.38 -34.47
N GLU A 70 27.89 -30.34 -34.43
CA GLU A 70 27.11 -29.85 -35.56
C GLU A 70 27.41 -28.39 -35.84
N LYS A 71 27.18 -27.95 -37.08
CA LYS A 71 27.17 -26.52 -37.40
C LYS A 71 26.04 -25.83 -36.64
N PHE A 72 26.33 -24.72 -35.97
CA PHE A 72 25.30 -23.96 -35.27
C PHE A 72 24.60 -22.98 -36.22
N VAL A 73 23.28 -23.13 -36.38
CA VAL A 73 22.43 -22.18 -37.12
C VAL A 73 22.00 -21.06 -36.18
N GLN A 74 22.53 -19.86 -36.39
CA GLN A 74 22.34 -18.73 -35.46
C GLN A 74 20.92 -18.16 -35.49
N ARG A 75 20.30 -18.10 -36.67
CA ARG A 75 18.93 -17.60 -36.89
C ARG A 75 18.07 -18.71 -37.47
N ALA A 76 17.59 -19.59 -36.59
CA ALA A 76 16.77 -20.73 -36.98
C ALA A 76 15.31 -20.56 -36.58
N ARG A 77 14.41 -21.08 -37.40
CA ARG A 77 13.09 -21.54 -36.98
C ARG A 77 13.16 -23.04 -36.68
N HIS A 78 12.55 -23.47 -35.58
CA HIS A 78 12.40 -24.87 -35.25
C HIS A 78 11.03 -25.33 -35.77
N LEU A 79 11.03 -26.11 -36.85
CA LEU A 79 9.84 -26.61 -37.49
C LEU A 79 9.78 -28.12 -37.35
N GLU A 80 8.60 -28.68 -37.13
CA GLU A 80 8.46 -30.11 -36.94
C GLU A 80 7.20 -30.65 -37.61
N VAL A 81 7.25 -31.87 -38.14
CA VAL A 81 6.15 -32.48 -38.91
C VAL A 81 5.58 -33.66 -38.14
N GLN A 82 4.27 -33.62 -37.91
CA GLN A 82 3.53 -34.71 -37.29
C GLN A 82 3.33 -35.84 -38.29
N LEU A 83 3.74 -37.06 -37.93
CA LEU A 83 3.49 -38.29 -38.70
C LEU A 83 2.49 -39.18 -37.96
N LEU A 84 1.71 -39.94 -38.75
CA LEU A 84 0.94 -41.11 -38.32
C LEU A 84 1.16 -42.22 -39.34
N GLY A 85 1.68 -43.36 -38.90
CA GLY A 85 1.84 -44.56 -39.73
C GLY A 85 1.13 -45.77 -39.14
N ASP A 86 0.74 -46.74 -39.97
CA ASP A 86 0.16 -48.02 -39.53
C ASP A 86 0.98 -49.24 -39.99
N ARG A 87 0.52 -50.43 -39.61
CA ARG A 87 1.12 -51.71 -39.99
C ARG A 87 0.80 -52.16 -41.42
N HIS A 88 -0.05 -51.42 -42.13
CA HIS A 88 -0.54 -51.74 -43.47
C HIS A 88 0.21 -50.96 -44.55
N GLY A 89 1.24 -50.20 -44.15
CA GLY A 89 2.09 -49.41 -45.06
C GLY A 89 1.57 -48.00 -45.33
N ASN A 90 0.49 -47.57 -44.66
CA ASN A 90 0.02 -46.20 -44.75
C ASN A 90 0.89 -45.30 -43.87
N LEU A 91 1.26 -44.13 -44.39
CA LEU A 91 1.97 -43.09 -43.66
C LEU A 91 1.52 -41.73 -44.17
N ILE A 92 1.00 -40.91 -43.26
CA ILE A 92 0.51 -39.55 -43.54
C ILE A 92 1.20 -38.54 -42.62
N HIS A 93 1.21 -37.28 -43.05
CA HIS A 93 1.58 -36.15 -42.21
C HIS A 93 0.35 -35.32 -41.84
N LEU A 94 0.34 -34.77 -40.63
CA LEU A 94 -0.68 -33.84 -40.15
C LEU A 94 -0.15 -32.41 -40.14
N PHE A 95 0.54 -32.03 -41.22
CA PHE A 95 1.24 -30.75 -41.37
C PHE A 95 2.33 -30.51 -40.32
N GLU A 96 2.85 -29.29 -40.32
CA GLU A 96 3.94 -28.83 -39.47
C GLU A 96 3.46 -28.02 -38.26
N ARG A 97 4.32 -27.97 -37.24
CA ARG A 97 4.27 -27.03 -36.12
C ARG A 97 5.49 -26.13 -36.13
N ASP A 98 5.32 -24.91 -35.66
CA ASP A 98 6.43 -23.99 -35.37
C ASP A 98 6.66 -23.95 -33.85
N CYS A 99 7.82 -24.44 -33.44
CA CYS A 99 8.27 -24.50 -32.05
C CYS A 99 9.50 -23.60 -31.83
N SER A 100 9.64 -22.54 -32.64
CA SER A 100 10.77 -21.61 -32.60
C SER A 100 10.80 -20.77 -31.33
N VAL A 101 9.68 -20.62 -30.62
CA VAL A 101 9.65 -19.83 -29.39
C VAL A 101 10.24 -20.65 -28.25
N GLN A 102 11.54 -20.46 -28.00
CA GLN A 102 12.33 -21.26 -27.06
C GLN A 102 13.08 -20.40 -26.06
N ARG A 103 13.32 -20.95 -24.88
CA ARG A 103 14.25 -20.40 -23.88
C ARG A 103 15.29 -21.46 -23.56
N ARG A 104 16.58 -21.16 -23.73
CA ARG A 104 17.68 -22.13 -23.50
C ARG A 104 17.42 -23.49 -24.19
N HIS A 105 16.96 -23.45 -25.44
CA HIS A 105 16.61 -24.63 -26.25
C HIS A 105 15.43 -25.47 -25.75
N GLN A 106 14.65 -24.98 -24.78
CA GLN A 106 13.38 -25.58 -24.39
C GLN A 106 12.24 -24.83 -25.05
N LYS A 107 11.33 -25.56 -25.71
CA LYS A 107 10.10 -25.01 -26.28
C LYS A 107 9.30 -24.29 -25.19
N VAL A 108 8.61 -23.21 -25.52
CA VAL A 108 7.75 -22.45 -24.59
C VAL A 108 6.36 -22.19 -25.16
N VAL A 109 6.30 -21.80 -26.44
CA VAL A 109 5.06 -21.60 -27.20
C VAL A 109 5.18 -22.33 -28.52
N GLU A 110 4.14 -23.06 -28.89
CA GLU A 110 4.09 -23.84 -30.13
C GLU A 110 2.89 -23.41 -30.97
N LEU A 111 3.05 -23.35 -32.29
CA LEU A 111 2.03 -22.91 -33.25
C LEU A 111 1.74 -24.01 -34.28
N ALA A 112 0.50 -24.08 -34.77
CA ALA A 112 0.15 -24.85 -35.96
C ALA A 112 -0.86 -24.06 -36.81
N PRO A 113 -0.73 -24.05 -38.15
CA PRO A 113 0.49 -24.34 -38.91
C PRO A 113 1.57 -23.27 -38.65
N ALA A 114 2.76 -23.43 -39.23
CA ALA A 114 3.83 -22.45 -39.11
C ALA A 114 3.47 -21.13 -39.83
N PRO A 115 3.47 -19.96 -39.15
CA PRO A 115 3.10 -18.70 -39.77
C PRO A 115 4.14 -18.25 -40.79
N ASN A 116 3.71 -17.54 -41.84
CA ASN A 116 4.58 -17.03 -42.92
C ASN A 116 5.55 -18.04 -43.53
N LEU A 117 5.24 -19.35 -43.46
CA LEU A 117 6.00 -20.37 -44.14
C LEU A 117 5.50 -20.47 -45.58
N ASP A 118 6.43 -20.31 -46.52
CA ASP A 118 6.15 -20.46 -47.94
C ASP A 118 5.48 -21.82 -48.23
N PRO A 119 4.38 -21.87 -49.02
CA PRO A 119 3.66 -23.12 -49.27
C PRO A 119 4.50 -24.21 -49.92
N GLN A 120 5.46 -23.86 -50.80
CA GLN A 120 6.36 -24.83 -51.40
C GLN A 120 7.34 -25.37 -50.36
N MET A 121 7.91 -24.50 -49.52
CA MET A 121 8.77 -24.91 -48.41
C MET A 121 8.04 -25.86 -47.43
N ARG A 122 6.77 -25.59 -47.13
CA ARG A 122 5.92 -26.46 -46.30
C ARG A 122 5.79 -27.85 -46.91
N GLU A 123 5.49 -27.93 -48.20
CA GLU A 123 5.36 -29.20 -48.92
C GLU A 123 6.68 -29.97 -48.92
N GLU A 124 7.80 -29.31 -49.22
CA GLU A 124 9.14 -29.90 -49.20
C GLU A 124 9.50 -30.46 -47.81
N LEU A 125 9.18 -29.72 -46.74
CA LEU A 125 9.37 -30.14 -45.35
C LEU A 125 8.52 -31.38 -45.01
N CYS A 126 7.24 -31.37 -45.38
CA CYS A 126 6.33 -32.49 -45.14
C CYS A 126 6.74 -33.74 -45.92
N GLN A 127 7.12 -33.61 -47.19
CA GLN A 127 7.60 -34.72 -48.01
C GLN A 127 8.94 -35.26 -47.51
N ALA A 128 9.84 -34.41 -47.00
CA ALA A 128 11.07 -34.86 -46.35
C ALA A 128 10.77 -35.69 -45.10
N ALA A 129 9.79 -35.28 -44.28
CA ALA A 129 9.35 -36.06 -43.11
C ALA A 129 8.75 -37.41 -43.51
N ILE A 130 7.90 -37.46 -44.54
CA ILE A 130 7.36 -38.72 -45.09
C ILE A 130 8.47 -39.63 -45.60
N LYS A 131 9.46 -39.07 -46.31
CA LYS A 131 10.62 -39.83 -46.81
C LYS A 131 11.44 -40.42 -45.65
N ILE A 132 11.66 -39.65 -44.59
CA ILE A 132 12.32 -40.14 -43.38
C ILE A 132 11.48 -41.25 -42.73
N GLY A 133 10.18 -41.03 -42.54
CA GLY A 133 9.26 -42.01 -41.97
C GLY A 133 9.18 -43.32 -42.76
N ARG A 134 9.29 -43.29 -44.09
CA ARG A 134 9.37 -44.49 -44.93
C ARG A 134 10.72 -45.21 -44.83
N ALA A 135 11.81 -44.48 -44.59
CA ALA A 135 13.16 -45.04 -44.52
C ALA A 135 13.46 -45.72 -43.17
N VAL A 136 12.81 -45.29 -42.08
CA VAL A 136 12.97 -45.88 -40.75
C VAL A 136 12.12 -47.16 -40.57
N GLY A 137 12.37 -47.93 -39.50
CA GLY A 137 11.58 -49.12 -39.19
C GLY A 137 12.03 -50.41 -39.89
N GLY A 138 13.30 -50.54 -40.27
CA GLY A 138 13.87 -51.81 -40.76
C GLY A 138 13.25 -52.36 -42.07
N GLY A 139 12.65 -51.48 -42.88
CA GLY A 139 12.01 -51.83 -44.15
C GLY A 139 10.48 -51.89 -44.12
N THR A 140 9.84 -51.76 -42.96
CA THR A 140 8.36 -51.72 -42.82
C THR A 140 7.78 -50.31 -42.73
N GLY A 141 8.63 -49.28 -42.59
CA GLY A 141 8.20 -47.89 -42.35
C GLY A 141 7.92 -47.59 -40.87
N TYR A 142 7.73 -46.30 -40.56
CA TYR A 142 7.38 -45.79 -39.23
C TYR A 142 5.95 -46.20 -38.83
N GLU A 143 5.77 -46.74 -37.62
CA GLU A 143 4.46 -47.12 -37.06
C GLU A 143 4.06 -46.17 -35.92
N ASN A 144 2.75 -45.90 -35.81
CA ASN A 144 2.12 -45.06 -34.79
C ASN A 144 2.40 -43.55 -35.00
N ALA A 145 2.19 -42.71 -33.96
CA ALA A 145 2.51 -41.28 -34.04
C ALA A 145 4.01 -41.03 -33.81
N GLY A 146 4.55 -40.10 -34.57
CA GLY A 146 5.92 -39.62 -34.42
C GLY A 146 6.06 -38.21 -34.94
N THR A 147 7.15 -37.55 -34.60
CA THR A 147 7.45 -36.21 -35.11
C THR A 147 8.85 -36.16 -35.67
N VAL A 148 8.99 -35.57 -36.85
CA VAL A 148 10.29 -35.29 -37.47
C VAL A 148 10.59 -33.80 -37.28
N GLU A 149 11.69 -33.47 -36.61
CA GLU A 149 12.08 -32.10 -36.31
C GLU A 149 13.16 -31.58 -37.28
N PHE A 150 13.06 -30.30 -37.61
CA PHE A 150 13.93 -29.58 -38.53
C PHE A 150 14.31 -28.20 -37.99
N LEU A 151 15.49 -27.72 -38.39
CA LEU A 151 15.87 -26.30 -38.28
C LEU A 151 15.83 -25.65 -39.66
N LEU A 152 14.99 -24.64 -39.83
CA LEU A 152 14.99 -23.76 -41.01
C LEU A 152 15.90 -22.56 -40.73
N ASP A 153 17.00 -22.46 -41.49
CA ASP A 153 17.85 -21.27 -41.51
C ASP A 153 17.12 -20.14 -42.24
N VAL A 154 16.81 -19.07 -41.52
CA VAL A 154 16.03 -17.94 -42.06
C VAL A 154 16.83 -17.15 -43.10
N ASP A 155 18.16 -17.10 -42.97
CA ASP A 155 19.01 -16.32 -43.87
C ASP A 155 19.29 -17.10 -45.16
N ALA A 156 19.52 -18.42 -45.05
CA ALA A 156 19.77 -19.28 -46.20
C ALA A 156 18.49 -19.81 -46.87
N ASN A 157 17.34 -19.70 -46.21
CA ASN A 157 16.06 -20.30 -46.60
C ASN A 157 16.17 -21.82 -46.89
N GLN A 158 16.90 -22.53 -46.03
CA GLN A 158 17.14 -23.98 -46.15
C GLN A 158 16.84 -24.67 -44.82
N PHE A 159 16.17 -25.82 -44.88
CA PHE A 159 15.89 -26.62 -43.68
C PHE A 159 16.82 -27.82 -43.56
N TYR A 160 17.02 -28.24 -42.32
CA TYR A 160 17.92 -29.32 -41.95
C TYR A 160 17.26 -30.22 -40.93
N PHE A 161 17.26 -31.53 -41.17
CA PHE A 161 16.81 -32.53 -40.20
C PHE A 161 17.67 -32.46 -38.93
N ILE A 162 17.03 -32.60 -37.76
CA ILE A 162 17.72 -32.66 -36.47
C ILE A 162 17.43 -33.95 -35.70
N GLU A 163 16.17 -34.34 -35.55
CA GLU A 163 15.80 -35.53 -34.78
C GLU A 163 14.43 -36.10 -35.18
N VAL A 164 14.18 -37.35 -34.80
CA VAL A 164 12.85 -37.94 -34.78
C VAL A 164 12.47 -38.19 -33.32
N ASN A 165 11.30 -37.71 -32.91
CA ASN A 165 10.67 -38.06 -31.65
C ASN A 165 9.71 -39.24 -31.90
N PRO A 166 10.07 -40.48 -31.55
CA PRO A 166 9.28 -41.66 -31.87
C PRO A 166 8.10 -41.87 -30.89
N ARG A 167 7.36 -40.80 -30.61
CA ARG A 167 6.29 -40.73 -29.61
C ARG A 167 5.39 -39.51 -29.87
N ILE A 168 4.29 -39.45 -29.13
CA ILE A 168 3.50 -38.20 -29.02
C ILE A 168 4.32 -37.10 -28.33
N GLN A 169 4.06 -35.85 -28.72
CA GLN A 169 4.66 -34.66 -28.12
C GLN A 169 3.64 -33.86 -27.31
N VAL A 170 4.13 -32.94 -26.47
CA VAL A 170 3.29 -32.12 -25.58
C VAL A 170 2.34 -31.23 -26.38
N GLU A 171 2.81 -30.77 -27.53
CA GLU A 171 2.25 -29.83 -28.49
C GLU A 171 1.41 -30.47 -29.60
N HIS A 172 1.10 -31.78 -29.51
CA HIS A 172 0.17 -32.42 -30.46
C HIS A 172 -1.19 -31.69 -30.52
N THR A 173 -1.60 -31.06 -29.42
CA THR A 173 -2.86 -30.32 -29.25
C THR A 173 -3.09 -29.24 -30.31
N VAL A 174 -2.05 -28.48 -30.72
CA VAL A 174 -2.21 -27.46 -31.76
C VAL A 174 -2.50 -28.09 -33.12
N THR A 175 -1.94 -29.26 -33.40
CA THR A 175 -2.20 -30.02 -34.63
C THR A 175 -3.62 -30.56 -34.63
N GLU A 176 -4.09 -31.13 -33.52
CA GLU A 176 -5.49 -31.59 -33.40
C GLU A 176 -6.47 -30.43 -33.60
N GLU A 177 -6.20 -29.27 -33.01
CA GLU A 177 -7.07 -28.10 -33.13
C GLU A 177 -7.18 -27.60 -34.57
N VAL A 178 -6.10 -27.58 -35.36
CA VAL A 178 -6.17 -27.10 -36.75
C VAL A 178 -6.64 -28.17 -37.74
N THR A 179 -6.41 -29.45 -37.47
CA THR A 179 -6.79 -30.54 -38.40
C THR A 179 -8.15 -31.16 -38.09
N GLY A 180 -8.61 -31.08 -36.83
CA GLY A 180 -9.78 -31.81 -36.35
C GLY A 180 -9.53 -33.31 -36.12
N ILE A 181 -8.27 -33.75 -36.17
CA ILE A 181 -7.88 -35.15 -36.02
C ILE A 181 -7.43 -35.40 -34.58
N ASP A 182 -8.03 -36.39 -33.91
CA ASP A 182 -7.60 -36.86 -32.60
C ASP A 182 -6.44 -37.84 -32.75
N ILE A 183 -5.23 -37.36 -32.46
CA ILE A 183 -3.97 -38.09 -32.60
C ILE A 183 -3.91 -39.22 -31.58
N VAL A 184 -4.28 -38.97 -30.32
CA VAL A 184 -4.21 -39.96 -29.24
C VAL A 184 -5.14 -41.15 -29.54
N ARG A 185 -6.37 -40.87 -29.97
CA ARG A 185 -7.32 -41.91 -30.42
C ARG A 185 -6.74 -42.68 -31.60
N SER A 186 -6.16 -41.99 -32.57
CA SER A 186 -5.56 -42.62 -33.76
C SER A 186 -4.41 -43.56 -33.37
N GLN A 187 -3.55 -43.16 -32.43
CA GLN A 187 -2.47 -44.02 -31.92
C GLN A 187 -3.00 -45.33 -31.32
N ILE A 188 -4.10 -45.26 -30.57
CA ILE A 188 -4.72 -46.44 -29.94
C ILE A 188 -5.32 -47.36 -31.02
N LEU A 189 -6.06 -46.80 -31.98
CA LEU A 189 -6.69 -47.58 -33.05
C LEU A 189 -5.67 -48.24 -33.98
N VAL A 190 -4.57 -47.55 -34.29
CA VAL A 190 -3.45 -48.10 -35.05
C VAL A 190 -2.78 -49.23 -34.27
N ALA A 191 -2.55 -49.05 -32.97
CA ALA A 191 -1.97 -50.10 -32.11
C ALA A 191 -2.86 -51.35 -32.01
N GLN A 192 -4.18 -51.20 -32.20
CA GLN A 192 -5.14 -52.31 -32.33
C GLN A 192 -5.11 -53.00 -33.71
N GLY A 193 -4.32 -52.49 -34.65
CA GLY A 193 -4.16 -53.03 -35.99
C GLY A 193 -5.11 -52.47 -37.04
N ASN A 194 -5.85 -51.38 -36.76
CA ASN A 194 -6.71 -50.76 -37.76
C ASN A 194 -5.88 -49.93 -38.77
N PRO A 195 -6.15 -50.06 -40.09
CA PRO A 195 -5.58 -49.17 -41.10
C PRO A 195 -6.01 -47.71 -40.94
N LEU A 196 -5.14 -46.75 -41.26
CA LEU A 196 -5.43 -45.30 -41.20
C LEU A 196 -6.61 -44.90 -42.10
N ASP A 197 -6.74 -45.54 -43.26
CA ASP A 197 -7.77 -45.32 -44.27
C ASP A 197 -9.07 -46.08 -44.00
N SER A 198 -9.13 -46.89 -42.93
CA SER A 198 -10.35 -47.58 -42.52
C SER A 198 -11.41 -46.61 -41.99
N ASP A 199 -12.70 -46.95 -42.15
CA ASP A 199 -13.82 -46.18 -41.57
C ASP A 199 -13.73 -46.04 -40.05
N THR A 200 -13.07 -46.98 -39.38
CA THR A 200 -12.86 -46.96 -37.91
C THR A 200 -11.93 -45.82 -37.49
N VAL A 201 -10.87 -45.56 -38.24
CA VAL A 201 -9.87 -44.50 -37.98
C VAL A 201 -10.30 -43.20 -38.64
N GLY A 202 -10.79 -43.27 -39.88
CA GLY A 202 -11.49 -42.18 -40.58
C GLY A 202 -10.58 -41.10 -41.17
N LEU A 203 -9.31 -41.41 -41.47
CA LEU A 203 -8.34 -40.42 -41.98
C LEU A 203 -8.21 -40.39 -43.51
N GLY A 204 -8.67 -41.43 -44.22
CA GLY A 204 -8.62 -41.49 -45.69
C GLY A 204 -7.21 -41.29 -46.26
N SER A 205 -7.09 -40.45 -47.31
CA SER A 205 -5.82 -40.15 -47.97
C SER A 205 -5.21 -38.81 -47.52
N GLN A 206 -3.92 -38.59 -47.81
CA GLN A 206 -3.20 -37.37 -47.48
C GLN A 206 -3.89 -36.09 -48.00
N GLU A 207 -4.50 -36.14 -49.19
CA GLU A 207 -5.17 -34.98 -49.81
C GLU A 207 -6.44 -34.52 -49.08
N SER A 208 -7.00 -35.39 -48.23
CA SER A 208 -8.19 -35.09 -47.44
C SER A 208 -7.89 -34.26 -46.18
N ILE A 209 -6.63 -34.24 -45.74
CA ILE A 209 -6.18 -33.57 -44.52
C ILE A 209 -5.94 -32.09 -44.81
N ARG A 210 -6.53 -31.21 -44.01
CA ARG A 210 -6.42 -29.75 -44.16
C ARG A 210 -6.25 -29.08 -42.80
N THR A 211 -5.56 -27.95 -42.77
CA THR A 211 -5.52 -27.06 -41.61
C THR A 211 -6.63 -26.01 -41.72
N ASN A 212 -7.32 -25.73 -40.61
CA ASN A 212 -8.33 -24.67 -40.50
C ASN A 212 -7.90 -23.64 -39.45
N GLY A 213 -7.49 -22.46 -39.92
CA GLY A 213 -7.01 -21.37 -39.07
C GLY A 213 -5.66 -21.66 -38.44
N PHE A 214 -5.46 -21.10 -37.25
CA PHE A 214 -4.24 -21.24 -36.44
C PHE A 214 -4.59 -21.68 -35.02
N ALA A 215 -3.71 -22.49 -34.44
CA ALA A 215 -3.73 -22.82 -33.03
C ALA A 215 -2.37 -22.50 -32.39
N MET A 216 -2.40 -22.08 -31.13
CA MET A 216 -1.20 -21.88 -30.33
C MET A 216 -1.34 -22.51 -28.96
N GLN A 217 -0.26 -23.08 -28.45
CA GLN A 217 -0.20 -23.64 -27.10
C GLN A 217 0.76 -22.82 -26.23
N CYS A 218 0.33 -22.54 -25.01
CA CYS A 218 1.16 -22.04 -23.93
C CYS A 218 1.10 -22.99 -22.74
N ARG A 219 2.24 -23.21 -22.08
CA ARG A 219 2.32 -23.96 -20.83
C ARG A 219 2.35 -23.01 -19.64
N VAL A 220 1.31 -23.07 -18.82
CA VAL A 220 1.30 -22.37 -17.53
C VAL A 220 2.05 -23.23 -16.52
N THR A 221 3.15 -22.69 -15.99
CA THR A 221 4.04 -23.38 -15.03
C THR A 221 4.13 -22.60 -13.72
N THR A 222 4.71 -23.22 -12.68
CA THR A 222 5.05 -22.55 -11.41
C THR A 222 6.38 -21.78 -11.46
N GLU A 223 7.03 -21.70 -12.61
CA GLU A 223 8.29 -20.97 -12.75
C GLU A 223 8.08 -19.46 -12.57
N ASP A 224 8.84 -18.85 -11.66
CA ASP A 224 8.81 -17.42 -11.43
C ASP A 224 9.78 -16.68 -12.36
N PRO A 225 9.29 -15.91 -13.36
CA PRO A 225 10.19 -15.21 -14.28
C PRO A 225 11.00 -14.11 -13.60
N ALA A 226 10.58 -13.62 -12.43
CA ALA A 226 11.36 -12.66 -11.63
C ALA A 226 12.54 -13.31 -10.89
N SER A 227 12.51 -14.63 -10.73
CA SER A 227 13.52 -15.44 -10.05
C SER A 227 14.18 -16.44 -11.02
N GLU A 228 14.53 -15.95 -12.21
CA GLU A 228 15.18 -16.74 -13.28
C GLU A 228 14.43 -18.02 -13.70
N PHE A 229 13.10 -18.04 -13.56
CA PHE A 229 12.22 -19.19 -13.83
C PHE A 229 12.48 -20.37 -12.90
N ARG A 230 12.95 -20.11 -11.67
CA ARG A 230 12.94 -21.12 -10.62
C ARG A 230 11.49 -21.56 -10.35
N PRO A 231 11.19 -22.87 -10.35
CA PRO A 231 9.85 -23.34 -10.01
C PRO A 231 9.51 -23.01 -8.56
N ASP A 232 8.33 -22.45 -8.36
CA ASP A 232 7.70 -22.27 -7.05
C ASP A 232 6.92 -23.53 -6.66
N TYR A 233 6.79 -23.76 -5.35
CA TYR A 233 6.19 -24.96 -4.79
C TYR A 233 5.26 -24.61 -3.63
N GLY A 234 4.38 -25.54 -3.28
CA GLY A 234 3.46 -25.38 -2.16
C GLY A 234 2.01 -25.52 -2.58
N ARG A 235 1.12 -25.07 -1.69
CA ARG A 235 -0.32 -25.26 -1.85
C ARG A 235 -0.91 -24.21 -2.79
N ILE A 236 -1.63 -24.64 -3.80
CA ILE A 236 -2.49 -23.78 -4.62
C ILE A 236 -3.75 -23.45 -3.80
N SER A 237 -3.81 -22.26 -3.20
CA SER A 237 -4.96 -21.82 -2.39
C SER A 237 -6.19 -21.56 -3.26
N HIS A 238 -5.99 -21.13 -4.50
CA HIS A 238 -7.09 -20.90 -5.44
C HIS A 238 -6.65 -21.16 -6.88
N TYR A 239 -7.44 -21.97 -7.59
CA TYR A 239 -7.29 -22.23 -9.02
C TYR A 239 -8.60 -21.98 -9.74
N ARG A 240 -8.60 -21.03 -10.67
CA ARG A 240 -9.69 -20.78 -11.61
C ARG A 240 -9.12 -20.76 -13.02
N SER A 241 -9.52 -21.76 -13.81
CA SER A 241 -9.25 -21.81 -15.24
C SER A 241 -10.12 -20.82 -16.02
N ALA A 242 -9.67 -20.48 -17.21
CA ALA A 242 -10.39 -19.62 -18.14
C ALA A 242 -10.71 -20.40 -19.41
N ALA A 243 -12.00 -20.50 -19.74
CA ALA A 243 -12.53 -21.30 -20.85
C ALA A 243 -13.24 -20.41 -21.89
N GLY A 244 -13.92 -21.01 -22.87
CA GLY A 244 -14.71 -20.31 -23.87
C GLY A 244 -14.43 -20.80 -25.29
N LEU A 245 -15.09 -20.21 -26.29
CA LEU A 245 -14.97 -20.64 -27.68
C LEU A 245 -13.51 -20.61 -28.17
N GLY A 246 -13.06 -21.74 -28.71
CA GLY A 246 -11.71 -21.90 -29.27
C GLY A 246 -10.60 -21.97 -28.22
N ILE A 247 -10.93 -22.28 -26.96
CA ILE A 247 -9.97 -22.54 -25.88
C ILE A 247 -10.08 -23.99 -25.45
N ARG A 248 -8.96 -24.70 -25.51
CA ARG A 248 -8.78 -26.05 -24.97
C ARG A 248 -7.82 -25.99 -23.79
N LEU A 249 -8.15 -26.75 -22.74
CA LEU A 249 -7.36 -26.85 -21.53
C LEU A 249 -7.05 -28.32 -21.23
N ASP A 250 -5.77 -28.64 -21.16
CA ASP A 250 -5.28 -29.95 -20.73
C ASP A 250 -4.57 -29.74 -19.39
N ALA A 251 -5.33 -29.86 -18.29
CA ALA A 251 -4.83 -29.61 -16.94
C ALA A 251 -3.98 -30.78 -16.42
N GLY A 252 -2.84 -30.45 -15.78
CA GLY A 252 -2.08 -31.39 -14.99
C GLY A 252 -2.63 -31.47 -13.56
N SER A 253 -1.75 -31.36 -12.56
CA SER A 253 -2.10 -31.43 -11.14
C SER A 253 -2.54 -30.08 -10.56
N ALA A 254 -3.38 -29.32 -11.28
CA ALA A 254 -3.78 -27.96 -10.90
C ALA A 254 -5.28 -27.87 -10.55
N TYR A 255 -5.57 -27.80 -9.24
CA TYR A 255 -6.90 -27.55 -8.69
C TYR A 255 -6.78 -26.83 -7.33
N SER A 256 -7.87 -26.21 -6.86
CA SER A 256 -7.87 -25.53 -5.55
C SER A 256 -7.61 -26.55 -4.44
N GLY A 257 -6.56 -26.31 -3.65
CA GLY A 257 -6.08 -27.21 -2.60
C GLY A 257 -4.96 -28.17 -3.03
N ALA A 258 -4.62 -28.26 -4.32
CA ALA A 258 -3.51 -29.06 -4.81
C ALA A 258 -2.18 -28.61 -4.19
N VAL A 259 -1.26 -29.56 -3.99
CA VAL A 259 0.09 -29.27 -3.50
C VAL A 259 1.07 -29.54 -4.63
N VAL A 260 1.75 -28.49 -5.09
CA VAL A 260 2.84 -28.59 -6.06
C VAL A 260 4.07 -29.05 -5.32
N ASN A 261 4.50 -30.27 -5.61
CA ASN A 261 5.70 -30.86 -5.03
C ASN A 261 6.93 -30.53 -5.89
N PRO A 262 8.13 -30.47 -5.28
CA PRO A 262 9.34 -30.26 -6.05
C PRO A 262 9.62 -31.41 -7.02
N PHE A 263 9.26 -32.65 -6.72
CA PHE A 263 9.76 -33.86 -7.41
C PHE A 263 9.44 -34.05 -8.91
N TYR A 264 8.63 -33.19 -9.53
CA TYR A 264 8.17 -33.33 -10.92
C TYR A 264 8.40 -32.05 -11.72
N ASP A 265 7.94 -32.01 -12.98
CA ASP A 265 7.94 -30.77 -13.75
C ASP A 265 6.97 -29.74 -13.15
N SER A 266 7.18 -28.48 -13.51
CA SER A 266 6.44 -27.34 -12.95
C SER A 266 5.10 -27.09 -13.64
N MET A 267 4.64 -27.98 -14.52
CA MET A 267 3.47 -27.76 -15.37
C MET A 267 2.16 -27.81 -14.57
N LEU A 268 1.37 -26.74 -14.68
CA LEU A 268 0.02 -26.67 -14.09
C LEU A 268 -1.05 -27.03 -15.11
N VAL A 269 -1.04 -26.37 -16.26
CA VAL A 269 -2.05 -26.55 -17.32
C VAL A 269 -1.47 -26.15 -18.67
N LYS A 270 -1.78 -26.92 -19.70
CA LYS A 270 -1.56 -26.53 -21.10
C LYS A 270 -2.81 -25.80 -21.58
N VAL A 271 -2.60 -24.63 -22.18
CA VAL A 271 -3.65 -23.81 -22.75
C VAL A 271 -3.45 -23.79 -24.25
N THR A 272 -4.44 -24.22 -25.01
CA THR A 272 -4.42 -24.15 -26.47
C THR A 272 -5.52 -23.21 -26.94
N ALA A 273 -5.16 -22.21 -27.74
CA ALA A 273 -6.10 -21.25 -28.31
C ALA A 273 -6.12 -21.39 -29.84
N ARG A 274 -7.31 -21.60 -30.41
CA ARG A 274 -7.55 -21.68 -31.86
C ARG A 274 -8.32 -20.46 -32.35
N ALA A 275 -7.97 -19.95 -33.52
CA ALA A 275 -8.75 -18.93 -34.25
C ALA A 275 -8.50 -19.00 -35.77
N HIS A 276 -9.08 -18.08 -36.54
CA HIS A 276 -8.91 -18.03 -38.00
C HIS A 276 -7.60 -17.36 -38.45
N SER A 277 -6.97 -16.54 -37.59
CA SER A 277 -5.64 -15.94 -37.82
C SER A 277 -4.75 -16.09 -36.58
N LEU A 278 -3.45 -15.88 -36.73
CA LEU A 278 -2.48 -15.91 -35.64
C LEU A 278 -2.80 -14.83 -34.59
N GLU A 279 -3.12 -13.61 -35.02
CA GLU A 279 -3.45 -12.49 -34.13
C GLU A 279 -4.73 -12.76 -33.35
N ALA A 280 -5.73 -13.37 -33.98
CA ALA A 280 -6.96 -13.75 -33.29
C ALA A 280 -6.72 -14.87 -32.28
N ALA A 281 -5.83 -15.82 -32.57
CA ALA A 281 -5.44 -16.89 -31.63
C ALA A 281 -4.62 -16.31 -30.46
N ALA A 282 -3.71 -15.37 -30.74
CA ALA A 282 -2.93 -14.63 -29.75
C ALA A 282 -3.83 -13.80 -28.84
N SER A 283 -4.83 -13.10 -29.38
CA SER A 283 -5.79 -12.32 -28.61
C SER A 283 -6.65 -13.22 -27.71
N ARG A 284 -7.06 -14.41 -28.18
CA ARG A 284 -7.74 -15.40 -27.33
C ARG A 284 -6.84 -15.92 -26.22
N MET A 285 -5.57 -16.21 -26.52
CA MET A 285 -4.57 -16.63 -25.53
C MET A 285 -4.31 -15.55 -24.48
N ASP A 286 -4.12 -14.30 -24.91
CA ASP A 286 -3.97 -13.13 -24.05
C ASP A 286 -5.14 -13.01 -23.07
N ARG A 287 -6.38 -13.04 -23.59
CA ARG A 287 -7.60 -13.00 -22.76
C ARG A 287 -7.63 -14.13 -21.73
N VAL A 288 -7.34 -15.36 -22.13
CA VAL A 288 -7.35 -16.53 -21.23
C VAL A 288 -6.29 -16.40 -20.14
N LEU A 289 -5.06 -16.03 -20.50
CA LEU A 289 -3.96 -15.81 -19.56
C LEU A 289 -4.28 -14.66 -18.57
N GLN A 290 -4.98 -13.62 -19.01
CA GLN A 290 -5.47 -12.54 -18.14
C GLN A 290 -6.61 -12.98 -17.22
N GLU A 291 -7.43 -13.95 -17.61
CA GLU A 291 -8.58 -14.45 -16.82
C GLU A 291 -8.20 -15.50 -15.77
N PHE A 292 -7.11 -16.24 -15.99
CA PHE A 292 -6.56 -17.21 -15.03
C PHE A 292 -6.36 -16.57 -13.65
N ARG A 293 -6.80 -17.27 -12.61
CA ARG A 293 -6.51 -16.90 -11.21
C ARG A 293 -5.88 -18.11 -10.54
N ILE A 294 -4.57 -18.05 -10.36
CA ILE A 294 -3.78 -19.06 -9.64
C ILE A 294 -3.13 -18.33 -8.46
N ARG A 295 -3.37 -18.83 -7.24
CA ARG A 295 -2.87 -18.27 -5.98
C ARG A 295 -2.24 -19.37 -5.13
N GLY A 296 -1.32 -18.97 -4.26
CA GLY A 296 -0.54 -19.87 -3.42
C GLY A 296 0.83 -20.22 -4.00
N VAL A 297 0.97 -20.17 -5.32
CA VAL A 297 2.25 -20.30 -6.04
C VAL A 297 2.39 -19.21 -7.11
N LYS A 298 3.63 -18.83 -7.44
CA LYS A 298 3.95 -17.99 -8.61
C LYS A 298 3.71 -18.75 -9.91
N THR A 299 3.59 -18.01 -11.01
CA THR A 299 3.38 -18.59 -12.34
C THR A 299 4.10 -17.79 -13.41
N ASN A 300 4.40 -18.44 -14.53
CA ASN A 300 5.00 -17.81 -15.71
C ASN A 300 4.01 -16.96 -16.55
N ILE A 301 2.73 -16.85 -16.16
CA ILE A 301 1.68 -16.10 -16.89
C ILE A 301 2.10 -14.67 -17.27
N PRO A 302 2.71 -13.85 -16.39
CA PRO A 302 3.10 -12.49 -16.75
C PRO A 302 4.10 -12.43 -17.92
N PHE A 303 4.98 -13.43 -18.01
CA PHE A 303 5.93 -13.57 -19.11
C PHE A 303 5.20 -14.00 -20.40
N LEU A 304 4.32 -15.00 -20.32
CA LEU A 304 3.52 -15.45 -21.47
C LEU A 304 2.67 -14.32 -22.06
N LEU A 305 2.03 -13.50 -21.22
CA LEU A 305 1.27 -12.32 -21.65
C LEU A 305 2.11 -11.34 -22.48
N LYS A 306 3.37 -11.10 -22.09
CA LYS A 306 4.26 -10.26 -22.90
C LYS A 306 4.66 -10.91 -24.20
N LEU A 307 4.96 -12.21 -24.15
CA LEU A 307 5.43 -12.98 -25.29
C LEU A 307 4.38 -13.05 -26.41
N VAL A 308 3.13 -13.40 -26.08
CA VAL A 308 2.06 -13.56 -27.09
C VAL A 308 1.61 -12.22 -27.70
N ASN A 309 1.90 -11.10 -27.03
CA ASN A 309 1.63 -9.75 -27.52
C ASN A 309 2.86 -9.09 -28.15
N HIS A 310 4.00 -9.79 -28.24
CA HIS A 310 5.23 -9.21 -28.78
C HIS A 310 5.12 -9.04 -30.31
N PRO A 311 5.51 -7.88 -30.90
CA PRO A 311 5.38 -7.65 -32.33
C PRO A 311 6.02 -8.74 -33.21
N THR A 312 7.24 -9.18 -32.90
CA THR A 312 7.92 -10.25 -33.65
C THR A 312 7.17 -11.59 -33.60
N PHE A 313 6.47 -11.88 -32.49
CA PHE A 313 5.65 -13.08 -32.37
C PHE A 313 4.37 -12.96 -33.21
N LEU A 314 3.67 -11.83 -33.09
CA LEU A 314 2.43 -11.57 -33.83
C LEU A 314 2.65 -11.51 -35.35
N CYS A 315 3.80 -11.00 -35.80
CA CYS A 315 4.18 -11.01 -37.21
C CYS A 315 4.68 -12.38 -37.69
N GLY A 316 4.73 -13.43 -36.86
CA GLY A 316 5.13 -14.77 -37.27
C GLY A 316 6.62 -14.93 -37.62
N GLU A 317 7.48 -14.03 -37.12
CA GLU A 317 8.92 -13.98 -37.44
C GLU A 317 9.81 -14.48 -36.28
N ALA A 318 9.21 -15.16 -35.30
CA ALA A 318 9.93 -15.67 -34.15
C ALA A 318 11.01 -16.69 -34.57
N THR A 319 12.22 -16.52 -34.05
CA THR A 319 13.32 -17.49 -34.17
C THR A 319 13.60 -18.13 -32.82
N THR A 320 14.40 -19.20 -32.80
CA THR A 320 14.87 -19.90 -31.58
C THR A 320 15.55 -19.00 -30.55
N ARG A 321 15.93 -17.77 -30.95
CA ARG A 321 16.60 -16.79 -30.11
C ARG A 321 15.72 -15.65 -29.62
N LEU A 322 14.44 -15.58 -30.02
CA LEU A 322 13.55 -14.46 -29.69
C LEU A 322 13.58 -14.13 -28.18
N ILE A 323 13.39 -15.12 -27.32
CA ILE A 323 13.35 -14.88 -25.86
C ILE A 323 14.73 -14.44 -25.35
N ASP A 324 15.80 -15.09 -25.80
CA ASP A 324 17.17 -14.84 -25.34
C ASP A 324 17.71 -13.46 -25.77
N THR A 325 17.16 -12.86 -26.84
CA THR A 325 17.59 -11.56 -27.37
C THR A 325 16.65 -10.40 -27.05
N THR A 326 15.60 -10.61 -26.24
CA THR A 326 14.52 -9.63 -26.01
C THR A 326 14.35 -9.32 -24.51
N PRO A 327 15.21 -8.48 -23.90
CA PRO A 327 15.21 -8.20 -22.46
C PRO A 327 13.90 -7.63 -21.90
N GLU A 328 13.11 -6.95 -22.73
CA GLU A 328 11.83 -6.34 -22.36
C GLU A 328 10.76 -7.38 -21.97
N LEU A 329 10.88 -8.64 -22.43
CA LEU A 329 10.00 -9.73 -22.01
C LEU A 329 10.11 -10.03 -20.50
N PHE A 330 11.24 -9.69 -19.87
CA PHE A 330 11.49 -9.92 -18.44
C PHE A 330 11.14 -8.71 -17.56
N ARG A 331 10.77 -7.55 -18.15
CA ARG A 331 10.35 -6.35 -17.40
C ARG A 331 8.89 -6.46 -16.96
N LEU A 332 8.57 -7.33 -16.00
CA LEU A 332 7.20 -7.65 -15.64
C LEU A 332 6.47 -6.50 -14.91
N PRO A 333 5.19 -6.22 -15.23
CA PRO A 333 4.39 -5.25 -14.49
C PRO A 333 4.05 -5.77 -13.08
N ARG A 334 4.15 -4.91 -12.07
CA ARG A 334 3.70 -5.24 -10.70
C ARG A 334 2.18 -5.34 -10.66
N ARG A 335 1.64 -6.54 -10.42
CA ARG A 335 0.19 -6.72 -10.17
C ARG A 335 -0.19 -6.07 -8.83
N ARG A 336 -1.24 -5.24 -8.83
CA ARG A 336 -1.80 -4.63 -7.62
C ARG A 336 -2.68 -5.65 -6.88
N ASP A 337 -2.33 -6.02 -5.65
CA ASP A 337 -3.04 -7.04 -4.87
C ASP A 337 -3.96 -6.43 -3.78
N ARG A 338 -4.67 -5.36 -4.12
CA ARG A 338 -5.43 -4.54 -3.17
C ARG A 338 -6.50 -5.32 -2.39
N ALA A 339 -7.25 -6.18 -3.07
CA ALA A 339 -8.32 -6.94 -2.42
C ALA A 339 -7.74 -7.91 -1.38
N THR A 340 -6.65 -8.62 -1.70
CA THR A 340 -5.99 -9.53 -0.75
C THR A 340 -5.49 -8.76 0.47
N LYS A 341 -4.78 -7.64 0.27
CA LYS A 341 -4.27 -6.81 1.37
C LYS A 341 -5.39 -6.33 2.31
N LEU A 342 -6.53 -5.90 1.75
CA LEU A 342 -7.70 -5.48 2.53
C LEU A 342 -8.35 -6.65 3.29
N LEU A 343 -8.46 -7.83 2.66
CA LEU A 343 -8.91 -9.04 3.36
C LEU A 343 -7.95 -9.45 4.49
N THR A 344 -6.64 -9.26 4.33
CA THR A 344 -5.66 -9.48 5.39
C THR A 344 -5.88 -8.54 6.57
N PHE A 345 -6.22 -7.27 6.35
CA PHE A 345 -6.56 -6.34 7.44
C PHE A 345 -7.82 -6.76 8.19
N LEU A 346 -8.87 -7.18 7.46
CA LEU A 346 -10.10 -7.68 8.06
C LEU A 346 -9.84 -8.97 8.85
N ALA A 347 -9.08 -9.91 8.29
CA ALA A 347 -8.67 -11.14 8.97
C ALA A 347 -7.89 -10.87 10.26
N GLU A 348 -6.94 -9.94 10.22
CA GLU A 348 -6.16 -9.51 11.38
C GLU A 348 -7.07 -8.93 12.46
N THR A 349 -8.01 -8.05 12.08
CA THR A 349 -8.97 -7.45 13.01
C THR A 349 -9.93 -8.49 13.59
N ILE A 350 -10.39 -9.47 12.80
CA ILE A 350 -11.26 -10.56 13.25
C ILE A 350 -10.56 -11.49 14.26
N VAL A 351 -9.31 -11.85 14.00
CA VAL A 351 -8.57 -12.82 14.83
C VAL A 351 -7.94 -12.16 16.06
N ASN A 352 -7.28 -11.01 15.88
CA ASN A 352 -6.47 -10.37 16.92
C ASN A 352 -7.14 -9.15 17.57
N GLY A 353 -8.27 -8.69 17.03
CA GLY A 353 -8.91 -7.44 17.45
C GLY A 353 -8.13 -6.20 17.00
N ASN A 354 -8.74 -5.02 17.17
CA ASN A 354 -8.05 -3.75 16.95
C ASN A 354 -7.55 -3.19 18.30
N PRO A 355 -6.24 -2.91 18.46
CA PRO A 355 -5.67 -2.44 19.72
C PRO A 355 -6.25 -1.10 20.21
N LEU A 356 -6.87 -0.31 19.33
CA LEU A 356 -7.49 0.97 19.70
C LEU A 356 -8.76 0.81 20.54
N VAL A 357 -9.46 -0.32 20.40
CA VAL A 357 -10.76 -0.57 21.06
C VAL A 357 -10.73 -1.80 21.97
N ASN A 358 -9.67 -2.60 21.91
CA ASN A 358 -9.53 -3.77 22.78
C ASN A 358 -9.55 -3.37 24.25
N GLY A 359 -10.37 -4.06 25.06
CA GLY A 359 -10.58 -3.75 26.48
C GLY A 359 -11.38 -2.48 26.77
N ARG A 360 -11.97 -1.82 25.77
CA ARG A 360 -12.80 -0.62 25.92
C ARG A 360 -14.30 -0.95 25.76
N PRO A 361 -15.22 -0.08 26.21
CA PRO A 361 -16.66 -0.28 25.99
C PRO A 361 -16.97 -0.47 24.50
N PRO A 362 -17.76 -1.49 24.12
CA PRO A 362 -18.04 -1.77 22.71
C PRO A 362 -18.89 -0.67 22.07
N ALA A 363 -18.89 -0.60 20.73
CA ALA A 363 -19.83 0.23 19.99
C ALA A 363 -21.28 -0.18 20.29
N THR A 364 -22.17 0.80 20.35
CA THR A 364 -23.62 0.56 20.55
C THR A 364 -24.33 0.28 19.22
N ARG A 365 -23.63 0.44 18.10
CA ARG A 365 -24.15 0.22 16.74
C ARG A 365 -23.10 -0.44 15.85
N THR A 366 -23.56 -1.36 15.01
CA THR A 366 -22.75 -2.00 13.95
C THR A 366 -23.33 -1.79 12.55
N GLN A 367 -24.59 -1.35 12.45
CA GLN A 367 -25.26 -1.09 11.18
C GLN A 367 -24.86 0.27 10.60
N PRO A 368 -24.84 0.46 9.27
CA PRO A 368 -24.56 1.75 8.64
C PRO A 368 -25.46 2.88 9.18
N ALA A 369 -24.92 4.08 9.35
CA ALA A 369 -25.70 5.24 9.78
C ALA A 369 -26.69 5.64 8.67
N PRO A 370 -27.95 5.99 9.01
CA PRO A 370 -28.95 6.37 8.01
C PRO A 370 -28.57 7.68 7.32
N LEU A 371 -28.47 7.65 5.99
CA LEU A 371 -28.14 8.83 5.20
C LEU A 371 -29.36 9.79 5.10
N PRO A 372 -29.17 11.10 5.28
CA PRO A 372 -30.25 12.07 5.12
C PRO A 372 -30.61 12.24 3.64
N GLU A 373 -31.91 12.36 3.32
CA GLU A 373 -32.30 12.24 1.90
C GLU A 373 -31.83 13.33 0.94
N PHE A 374 -32.07 14.63 1.06
CA PHE A 374 -31.75 15.71 0.10
C PHE A 374 -32.23 15.62 -1.38
N PRO A 375 -32.64 16.76 -1.99
CA PRO A 375 -33.03 16.80 -3.40
C PRO A 375 -31.86 16.47 -4.34
N LYS A 376 -32.09 15.61 -5.33
CA LYS A 376 -31.12 15.36 -6.41
C LYS A 376 -31.17 16.51 -7.41
N LEU A 377 -30.42 17.56 -7.15
CA LEU A 377 -30.29 18.72 -8.03
C LEU A 377 -29.33 18.41 -9.18
N THR A 378 -29.55 19.04 -10.33
CA THR A 378 -28.64 18.95 -11.50
C THR A 378 -27.32 19.68 -11.25
N GLN A 379 -27.33 20.70 -10.40
CA GLN A 379 -26.17 21.45 -9.94
C GLN A 379 -26.24 21.64 -8.43
N THR A 380 -25.09 21.56 -7.77
CA THR A 380 -24.98 21.87 -6.33
C THR A 380 -25.39 23.32 -6.07
N PRO A 381 -26.13 23.63 -5.00
CA PRO A 381 -26.49 25.00 -4.65
C PRO A 381 -25.26 25.90 -4.48
N ARG A 382 -25.37 27.17 -4.88
CA ARG A 382 -24.30 28.17 -4.68
C ARG A 382 -24.00 28.36 -3.19
N GLY A 383 -22.73 28.35 -2.81
CA GLY A 383 -22.28 28.60 -1.45
C GLY A 383 -21.07 29.54 -1.37
N THR A 384 -20.46 29.63 -0.18
CA THR A 384 -19.36 30.57 0.10
C THR A 384 -18.08 30.29 -0.70
N ALA A 385 -17.79 29.04 -1.06
CA ALA A 385 -16.64 28.73 -1.90
C ALA A 385 -16.83 29.19 -3.34
N ASP A 386 -18.07 29.26 -3.83
CA ASP A 386 -18.35 29.79 -5.16
C ASP A 386 -18.14 31.31 -5.18
N ILE A 387 -18.60 32.02 -4.13
CA ILE A 387 -18.37 33.46 -3.97
C ILE A 387 -16.87 33.77 -3.95
N PHE A 388 -16.08 33.03 -3.17
CA PHE A 388 -14.63 33.22 -3.12
C PHE A 388 -13.96 32.93 -4.47
N ARG A 389 -14.38 31.88 -5.16
CA ARG A 389 -13.83 31.51 -6.48
C ARG A 389 -14.15 32.54 -7.57
N GLU A 390 -15.35 33.12 -7.53
CA GLU A 390 -15.86 34.06 -8.54
C GLU A 390 -15.40 35.50 -8.28
N GLU A 391 -15.38 35.93 -7.02
CA GLU A 391 -15.20 37.34 -6.65
C GLU A 391 -13.91 37.60 -5.83
N GLY A 392 -13.13 36.56 -5.52
CA GLY A 392 -11.92 36.66 -4.72
C GLY A 392 -12.18 37.02 -3.26
N ILE A 393 -11.09 37.30 -2.52
CA ILE A 393 -11.18 37.64 -1.09
C ILE A 393 -11.93 38.95 -0.84
N ASP A 394 -11.70 39.99 -1.67
CA ASP A 394 -12.40 41.25 -1.53
C ASP A 394 -13.91 41.11 -1.73
N GLY A 395 -14.32 40.24 -2.68
CA GLY A 395 -15.70 39.86 -2.89
C GLY A 395 -16.31 39.18 -1.69
N LEU A 396 -15.60 38.17 -1.15
CA LEU A 396 -16.03 37.46 0.04
C LEU A 396 -16.17 38.39 1.26
N THR A 397 -15.18 39.24 1.54
CA THR A 397 -15.24 40.20 2.66
C THR A 397 -16.39 41.19 2.52
N ARG A 398 -16.62 41.72 1.31
CA ARG A 398 -17.82 42.55 1.03
C ARG A 398 -19.11 41.78 1.21
N TRP A 399 -19.15 40.50 0.82
CA TRP A 399 -20.32 39.65 1.00
C TRP A 399 -20.60 39.42 2.49
N ILE A 400 -19.58 39.12 3.31
CA ILE A 400 -19.68 38.97 4.77
C ILE A 400 -20.25 40.27 5.37
N GLY A 401 -19.70 41.42 5.01
CA GLY A 401 -20.15 42.73 5.53
C GLY A 401 -21.60 43.10 5.18
N ARG A 402 -22.20 42.45 4.17
CA ARG A 402 -23.62 42.65 3.79
C ARG A 402 -24.57 41.73 4.56
N GLN A 403 -24.06 40.69 5.23
CA GLN A 403 -24.91 39.74 5.96
C GLN A 403 -25.44 40.36 7.23
N LYS A 404 -26.77 40.32 7.41
CA LYS A 404 -27.42 40.69 8.67
C LYS A 404 -27.44 39.52 9.65
N GLY A 405 -27.61 38.31 9.17
CA GLY A 405 -27.61 37.09 9.96
C GLY A 405 -26.23 36.72 10.50
N LEU A 406 -26.19 36.01 11.63
CA LEU A 406 -24.96 35.37 12.08
C LEU A 406 -24.58 34.22 11.12
N LEU A 407 -23.38 34.31 10.57
CA LEU A 407 -22.79 33.24 9.76
C LEU A 407 -22.19 32.15 10.67
N ILE A 408 -22.28 30.90 10.25
CA ILE A 408 -21.85 29.76 11.07
C ILE A 408 -20.81 28.92 10.34
N THR A 409 -19.70 28.63 11.04
CA THR A 409 -18.75 27.58 10.69
C THR A 409 -19.12 26.30 11.43
N ASP A 410 -19.25 25.17 10.71
CA ASP A 410 -19.45 23.87 11.35
C ASP A 410 -18.10 23.23 11.70
N THR A 411 -17.88 22.90 12.98
CA THR A 411 -16.67 22.24 13.50
C THR A 411 -16.81 20.73 13.69
N THR A 412 -17.94 20.14 13.30
CA THR A 412 -18.29 18.72 13.50
C THR A 412 -17.21 17.78 12.96
N MET A 413 -16.60 18.11 11.81
CA MET A 413 -15.59 17.29 11.13
C MET A 413 -14.16 17.52 11.64
N ARG A 414 -13.92 18.43 12.59
CA ARG A 414 -12.58 18.72 13.15
C ARG A 414 -12.61 18.85 14.67
N ASP A 415 -12.97 20.02 15.19
CA ASP A 415 -12.79 20.30 16.62
C ASP A 415 -13.74 19.50 17.51
N ALA A 416 -14.97 19.29 17.04
CA ALA A 416 -15.99 18.61 17.83
C ALA A 416 -15.57 17.17 18.23
N HIS A 417 -15.15 16.37 17.24
CA HIS A 417 -14.66 15.01 17.52
C HIS A 417 -13.25 14.99 18.08
N GLN A 418 -12.45 16.05 17.87
CA GLN A 418 -11.18 16.22 18.58
C GLN A 418 -11.42 16.36 20.10
N SER A 419 -12.43 17.11 20.50
CA SER A 419 -12.81 17.31 21.90
C SER A 419 -13.51 16.10 22.53
N LEU A 420 -14.44 15.46 21.80
CA LEU A 420 -15.34 14.46 22.36
C LEU A 420 -14.89 13.02 22.15
N LEU A 421 -14.21 12.74 21.02
CA LEU A 421 -13.95 11.39 20.52
C LEU A 421 -12.46 11.15 20.24
N ALA A 422 -11.59 11.89 20.94
CA ALA A 422 -10.13 11.81 20.78
C ALA A 422 -9.65 11.91 19.32
N THR A 423 -10.34 12.68 18.47
CA THR A 423 -10.02 12.84 17.05
C THR A 423 -10.08 11.54 16.24
N ARG A 424 -11.04 10.65 16.54
CA ARG A 424 -11.14 9.32 15.92
C ARG A 424 -12.15 9.22 14.78
N VAL A 425 -12.93 10.25 14.48
CA VAL A 425 -13.87 10.20 13.34
C VAL A 425 -13.10 10.01 12.03
N ARG A 426 -13.49 8.98 11.29
CA ARG A 426 -12.83 8.50 10.07
C ARG A 426 -13.34 9.22 8.83
N THR A 427 -12.49 9.24 7.80
CA THR A 427 -12.85 9.81 6.47
C THR A 427 -14.09 9.16 5.88
N HIS A 428 -14.26 7.83 6.09
CA HIS A 428 -15.43 7.08 5.62
C HIS A 428 -16.74 7.76 6.05
N ASP A 429 -16.93 8.02 7.35
CA ASP A 429 -18.18 8.58 7.87
C ASP A 429 -18.37 10.04 7.42
N MET A 430 -17.30 10.83 7.35
CA MET A 430 -17.37 12.20 6.84
C MET A 430 -17.82 12.23 5.37
N LEU A 431 -17.31 11.33 4.53
CA LEU A 431 -17.66 11.25 3.11
C LEU A 431 -19.08 10.75 2.85
N GLN A 432 -19.60 9.85 3.70
CA GLN A 432 -20.97 9.36 3.58
C GLN A 432 -22.00 10.50 3.66
N ILE A 433 -21.78 11.48 4.54
CA ILE A 433 -22.70 12.62 4.73
C ILE A 433 -22.33 13.86 3.92
N ALA A 434 -21.11 13.97 3.38
CA ALA A 434 -20.64 15.15 2.66
C ALA A 434 -21.59 15.65 1.55
N PRO A 435 -22.18 14.80 0.67
CA PRO A 435 -23.14 15.26 -0.32
C PRO A 435 -24.39 15.94 0.28
N ALA A 436 -24.80 15.52 1.48
CA ALA A 436 -25.93 16.13 2.17
C ALA A 436 -25.57 17.52 2.71
N TYR A 437 -24.34 17.72 3.21
CA TYR A 437 -23.86 19.07 3.57
C TYR A 437 -23.94 20.03 2.41
N ALA A 438 -23.41 19.62 1.25
CA ALA A 438 -23.39 20.44 0.03
C ALA A 438 -24.79 20.89 -0.42
N ASN A 439 -25.82 20.06 -0.20
CA ASN A 439 -27.18 20.31 -0.68
C ASN A 439 -28.13 20.88 0.38
N LEU A 440 -27.99 20.49 1.65
CA LEU A 440 -28.90 20.86 2.73
C LEU A 440 -28.43 22.10 3.50
N ALA A 441 -27.13 22.35 3.57
CA ALA A 441 -26.55 23.46 4.32
C ALA A 441 -25.53 24.29 3.50
N PRO A 442 -25.84 24.69 2.25
CA PRO A 442 -24.93 25.51 1.44
C PRO A 442 -24.69 26.92 2.02
N GLN A 443 -25.50 27.35 2.99
CA GLN A 443 -25.37 28.64 3.68
C GLN A 443 -24.32 28.65 4.80
N LEU A 444 -23.70 27.51 5.11
CA LEU A 444 -22.57 27.48 6.05
C LEU A 444 -21.46 28.41 5.55
N PHE A 445 -20.86 29.16 6.47
CA PHE A 445 -19.71 29.99 6.13
C PHE A 445 -18.55 29.11 5.69
N SER A 446 -18.20 28.14 6.53
CA SER A 446 -17.17 27.15 6.24
C SER A 446 -17.42 25.82 6.95
N LEU A 447 -16.75 24.78 6.47
CA LEU A 447 -16.59 23.51 7.18
C LEU A 447 -15.17 23.45 7.72
N GLU A 448 -15.03 23.48 9.04
CA GLU A 448 -13.76 23.18 9.68
C GLU A 448 -13.58 21.66 9.73
N MET A 449 -12.70 21.14 8.88
CA MET A 449 -12.57 19.70 8.63
C MET A 449 -11.12 19.20 8.63
N TRP A 450 -10.16 20.07 8.96
CA TRP A 450 -8.73 19.77 8.84
C TRP A 450 -7.84 20.56 9.83
N GLY A 451 -6.58 20.17 9.91
CA GLY A 451 -5.64 20.76 10.87
C GLY A 451 -5.89 20.31 12.30
N GLY A 452 -5.32 21.02 13.27
CA GLY A 452 -5.28 20.56 14.66
C GLY A 452 -4.68 19.15 14.76
N ALA A 453 -5.30 18.26 15.54
CA ALA A 453 -4.79 16.89 15.73
C ALA A 453 -5.09 15.95 14.55
N THR A 454 -6.02 16.31 13.65
CA THR A 454 -6.52 15.39 12.61
C THR A 454 -5.44 14.86 11.66
N PHE A 455 -4.39 15.66 11.42
CA PHE A 455 -3.32 15.31 10.50
C PHE A 455 -2.48 14.13 11.00
N ASP A 456 -2.03 14.17 12.26
CA ASP A 456 -1.32 13.04 12.89
C ASP A 456 -2.26 11.86 13.14
N THR A 457 -3.44 12.10 13.70
CA THR A 457 -4.31 11.00 14.17
C THR A 457 -4.86 10.15 13.04
N SER A 458 -5.12 10.75 11.87
CA SER A 458 -5.54 10.03 10.67
C SER A 458 -4.48 9.00 10.25
N MET A 459 -3.21 9.37 10.19
CA MET A 459 -2.13 8.44 9.83
C MET A 459 -1.78 7.48 10.97
N ARG A 460 -1.59 7.99 12.19
CA ARG A 460 -1.09 7.22 13.32
C ARG A 460 -2.08 6.15 13.76
N PHE A 461 -3.35 6.51 13.90
CA PHE A 461 -4.37 5.66 14.49
C PHE A 461 -5.35 5.12 13.46
N LEU A 462 -5.84 5.96 12.56
CA LEU A 462 -6.89 5.56 11.60
C LEU A 462 -6.31 4.95 10.32
N LYS A 463 -4.99 5.00 10.15
CA LYS A 463 -4.24 4.45 9.02
C LYS A 463 -4.77 4.95 7.67
N GLU A 464 -5.11 6.24 7.60
CA GLU A 464 -5.61 6.91 6.40
C GLU A 464 -4.86 8.22 6.15
N SER A 465 -4.82 8.64 4.88
CA SER A 465 -4.12 9.86 4.48
C SER A 465 -4.96 11.10 4.77
N PRO A 466 -4.45 12.09 5.53
CA PRO A 466 -5.17 13.35 5.72
C PRO A 466 -5.35 14.06 4.39
N TRP A 467 -4.36 14.02 3.49
CA TRP A 467 -4.41 14.69 2.17
C TRP A 467 -5.55 14.16 1.31
N GLN A 468 -5.75 12.84 1.32
CA GLN A 468 -6.84 12.21 0.60
C GLN A 468 -8.19 12.61 1.19
N ARG A 469 -8.31 12.67 2.52
CA ARG A 469 -9.50 13.19 3.22
C ARG A 469 -9.86 14.60 2.75
N LEU A 470 -8.88 15.51 2.67
CA LEU A 470 -9.09 16.88 2.18
C LEU A 470 -9.59 16.88 0.73
N ALA A 471 -8.91 16.17 -0.15
CA ALA A 471 -9.25 16.11 -1.57
C ALA A 471 -10.67 15.55 -1.80
N ASP A 472 -11.01 14.46 -1.12
CA ASP A 472 -12.31 13.80 -1.29
C ASP A 472 -13.45 14.63 -0.69
N LEU A 473 -13.25 15.25 0.48
CA LEU A 473 -14.25 16.15 1.07
C LEU A 473 -14.44 17.41 0.23
N ARG A 474 -13.36 17.97 -0.33
CA ARG A 474 -13.43 19.12 -1.25
C ARG A 474 -14.21 18.79 -2.52
N ALA A 475 -14.05 17.57 -3.04
CA ALA A 475 -14.79 17.09 -4.20
C ALA A 475 -16.28 16.85 -3.86
N ALA A 476 -16.57 16.31 -2.68
CA ALA A 476 -17.93 16.02 -2.23
C ALA A 476 -18.72 17.26 -1.76
N VAL A 477 -18.03 18.31 -1.27
CA VAL A 477 -18.60 19.60 -0.85
C VAL A 477 -17.94 20.75 -1.63
N PRO A 478 -18.26 20.92 -2.92
CA PRO A 478 -17.56 21.87 -3.80
C PRO A 478 -18.02 23.32 -3.66
N ASN A 479 -19.01 23.61 -2.82
CA ASN A 479 -19.69 24.90 -2.72
C ASN A 479 -19.50 25.62 -1.36
N VAL A 480 -19.05 24.92 -0.31
CA VAL A 480 -18.77 25.51 1.01
C VAL A 480 -17.26 25.70 1.19
N LEU A 481 -16.83 26.79 1.85
CA LEU A 481 -15.42 27.01 2.16
C LEU A 481 -14.88 25.91 3.07
N THR A 482 -13.68 25.44 2.80
CA THR A 482 -12.98 24.50 3.66
C THR A 482 -12.05 25.26 4.60
N GLN A 483 -12.10 24.95 5.90
CA GLN A 483 -11.32 25.62 6.93
C GLN A 483 -10.43 24.63 7.70
N MET A 484 -9.23 25.09 8.05
CA MET A 484 -8.33 24.37 8.94
C MET A 484 -7.77 25.24 10.06
N LEU A 485 -7.41 24.59 11.16
CA LEU A 485 -6.60 25.19 12.23
C LEU A 485 -5.11 24.96 11.95
N LEU A 486 -4.34 26.04 11.84
CA LEU A 486 -2.90 26.02 11.57
C LEU A 486 -2.14 26.71 12.72
N ARG A 487 -1.21 25.99 13.34
CA ARG A 487 -0.29 26.59 14.32
C ARG A 487 0.89 27.21 13.58
N ALA A 488 1.16 28.48 13.82
CA ALA A 488 2.04 29.25 12.94
C ALA A 488 3.48 28.73 12.84
N SER A 489 4.09 28.38 13.97
CA SER A 489 5.50 27.96 14.01
C SER A 489 5.74 26.52 13.54
N ASN A 490 4.69 25.68 13.56
CA ASN A 490 4.83 24.23 13.42
C ASN A 490 3.91 23.63 12.35
N ALA A 491 3.12 24.45 11.66
CA ALA A 491 1.98 24.05 10.84
C ALA A 491 1.00 23.14 11.61
N VAL A 492 1.12 21.83 11.44
CA VAL A 492 0.34 20.80 12.17
C VAL A 492 1.22 19.92 13.07
N GLY A 493 2.55 19.98 12.94
CA GLY A 493 3.49 19.11 13.64
C GLY A 493 3.75 19.47 15.10
N TYR A 494 4.60 18.69 15.79
CA TYR A 494 4.79 18.76 17.25
C TYR A 494 5.96 19.63 17.71
N THR A 495 6.88 20.01 16.82
CA THR A 495 8.08 20.84 17.11
C THR A 495 8.18 22.00 16.13
N ASN A 496 9.06 22.97 16.38
CA ASN A 496 9.30 24.04 15.41
C ASN A 496 9.95 23.48 14.15
N TYR A 497 9.56 24.05 13.01
CA TYR A 497 10.16 23.71 11.72
C TYR A 497 10.76 24.96 11.09
N PRO A 498 11.76 24.78 10.21
CA PRO A 498 12.26 25.86 9.37
C PRO A 498 11.15 26.44 8.48
N ASP A 499 11.24 27.74 8.17
CA ASP A 499 10.18 28.46 7.45
C ASP A 499 9.80 27.82 6.10
N ASN A 500 10.76 27.20 5.40
CA ASN A 500 10.49 26.57 4.11
C ASN A 500 9.57 25.34 4.23
N VAL A 501 9.54 24.67 5.38
CA VAL A 501 8.62 23.56 5.65
C VAL A 501 7.19 24.08 5.85
N VAL A 502 7.03 25.17 6.62
CA VAL A 502 5.72 25.80 6.85
C VAL A 502 5.15 26.35 5.55
N ARG A 503 5.96 27.04 4.75
CA ARG A 503 5.58 27.55 3.42
C ARG A 503 5.16 26.42 2.48
N LEU A 504 5.95 25.34 2.43
CA LEU A 504 5.63 24.16 1.63
C LEU A 504 4.29 23.54 2.03
N PHE A 505 4.05 23.37 3.33
CA PHE A 505 2.81 22.80 3.84
C PHE A 505 1.58 23.63 3.41
N VAL A 506 1.65 24.95 3.58
CA VAL A 506 0.56 25.86 3.21
C VAL A 506 0.27 25.78 1.72
N ARG A 507 1.32 25.81 0.88
CA ARG A 507 1.20 25.67 -0.57
C ARG A 507 0.47 24.38 -0.96
N GLU A 508 0.93 23.23 -0.45
CA GLU A 508 0.29 21.95 -0.77
C GLU A 508 -1.14 21.86 -0.24
N ALA A 509 -1.45 22.49 0.91
CA ALA A 509 -2.80 22.56 1.46
C ALA A 509 -3.75 23.39 0.58
N VAL A 510 -3.32 24.56 0.11
CA VAL A 510 -4.09 25.38 -0.85
C VAL A 510 -4.32 24.60 -2.15
N GLN A 511 -3.27 24.01 -2.72
CA GLN A 511 -3.35 23.26 -3.98
C GLN A 511 -4.28 22.04 -3.89
N THR A 512 -4.38 21.41 -2.72
CA THR A 512 -5.30 20.28 -2.49
C THR A 512 -6.75 20.75 -2.30
N GLY A 513 -6.97 22.01 -1.96
CA GLY A 513 -8.30 22.62 -1.87
C GLY A 513 -8.69 23.16 -0.49
N MET A 514 -7.73 23.51 0.36
CA MET A 514 -7.98 24.29 1.58
C MET A 514 -8.25 25.76 1.24
N ASN A 515 -9.29 26.37 1.83
CA ASN A 515 -9.60 27.78 1.61
C ASN A 515 -9.15 28.67 2.76
N ILE A 516 -9.57 28.37 3.99
CA ILE A 516 -9.35 29.21 5.17
C ILE A 516 -8.30 28.57 6.07
N PHE A 517 -7.29 29.36 6.42
CA PHE A 517 -6.27 29.00 7.40
C PHE A 517 -6.47 29.88 8.63
N ARG A 518 -7.02 29.27 9.69
CA ARG A 518 -7.06 29.88 11.02
C ARG A 518 -5.68 29.75 11.65
N VAL A 519 -4.87 30.78 11.48
CA VAL A 519 -3.48 30.86 11.95
C VAL A 519 -3.48 31.34 13.39
N PHE A 520 -2.87 30.60 14.31
CA PHE A 520 -2.72 31.00 15.71
C PHE A 520 -1.30 30.70 16.23
N ASP A 521 -0.92 31.42 17.28
CA ASP A 521 0.27 31.14 18.08
C ASP A 521 -0.14 30.79 19.52
N ALA A 522 0.59 29.87 20.16
CA ALA A 522 0.21 29.37 21.47
C ALA A 522 0.41 30.37 22.62
N LEU A 523 1.14 31.47 22.37
CA LEU A 523 1.42 32.57 23.29
C LEU A 523 0.94 33.92 22.75
N ASN A 524 0.11 33.92 21.69
CA ASN A 524 -0.29 35.13 20.94
C ASN A 524 0.89 35.98 20.45
N TRP A 525 2.01 35.33 20.13
CA TRP A 525 3.20 36.01 19.64
C TRP A 525 3.11 36.27 18.14
N GLU A 526 2.75 37.51 17.80
CA GLU A 526 2.55 37.99 16.43
C GLU A 526 3.74 37.70 15.49
N GLU A 527 4.97 37.88 15.96
CA GLU A 527 6.18 37.59 15.18
C GLU A 527 6.25 36.12 14.72
N ASN A 528 5.76 35.20 15.55
CA ASN A 528 5.73 33.78 15.25
C ASN A 528 4.64 33.43 14.24
N MET A 529 3.65 34.32 14.06
CA MET A 529 2.53 34.17 13.12
C MET A 529 2.88 34.57 11.68
N ARG A 530 3.80 35.52 11.50
CA ARG A 530 4.13 36.13 10.20
C ARG A 530 4.41 35.12 9.10
N VAL A 531 5.28 34.14 9.34
CA VAL A 531 5.68 33.16 8.29
C VAL A 531 4.49 32.39 7.73
N ALA A 532 3.58 31.96 8.59
CA ALA A 532 2.39 31.22 8.17
C ALA A 532 1.37 32.15 7.49
N MET A 533 1.16 33.35 8.02
CA MET A 533 0.28 34.35 7.42
C MET A 533 0.76 34.73 6.01
N ASP A 534 2.03 35.10 5.87
CA ASP A 534 2.64 35.45 4.58
C ASP A 534 2.53 34.31 3.56
N ALA A 535 2.73 33.06 3.99
CA ALA A 535 2.58 31.90 3.14
C ALA A 535 1.13 31.73 2.64
N VAL A 536 0.14 31.92 3.52
CA VAL A 536 -1.28 31.81 3.14
C VAL A 536 -1.65 32.89 2.14
N LEU A 537 -1.21 34.13 2.40
CA LEU A 537 -1.44 35.26 1.51
C LEU A 537 -0.79 35.05 0.14
N ALA A 538 0.47 34.60 0.11
CA ALA A 538 1.22 34.37 -1.12
C ALA A 538 0.60 33.27 -2.01
N GLU A 539 0.03 32.23 -1.41
CA GLU A 539 -0.60 31.12 -2.12
C GLU A 539 -2.07 31.39 -2.49
N GLY A 540 -2.62 32.56 -2.11
CA GLY A 540 -4.00 32.94 -2.41
C GLY A 540 -5.05 32.28 -1.52
N GLY A 541 -4.65 31.79 -0.33
CA GLY A 541 -5.58 31.32 0.70
C GLY A 541 -6.18 32.47 1.51
N ILE A 542 -7.21 32.15 2.30
CA ILE A 542 -7.84 33.09 3.22
C ILE A 542 -7.12 33.03 4.57
N CYS A 543 -6.30 34.04 4.87
CA CYS A 543 -5.65 34.19 6.16
C CYS A 543 -6.61 34.70 7.23
N GLU A 544 -6.98 33.84 8.18
CA GLU A 544 -7.70 34.20 9.40
C GLU A 544 -6.74 34.20 10.59
N ALA A 545 -6.31 35.39 11.01
CA ALA A 545 -5.36 35.52 12.12
C ALA A 545 -6.10 35.43 13.45
N SER A 546 -5.60 34.61 14.38
CA SER A 546 -6.29 34.30 15.63
C SER A 546 -5.62 34.91 16.85
N ILE A 547 -6.44 35.45 17.75
CA ILE A 547 -6.05 35.80 19.10
C ILE A 547 -6.64 34.77 20.05
N CYS A 548 -5.80 34.02 20.77
CA CYS A 548 -6.28 33.14 21.83
C CYS A 548 -6.74 33.96 23.03
N TYR A 549 -7.98 33.74 23.48
CA TYR A 549 -8.54 34.43 24.63
C TYR A 549 -8.16 33.71 25.93
N THR A 550 -7.69 34.47 26.92
CA THR A 550 -7.37 34.00 28.28
C THR A 550 -7.64 35.10 29.30
N GLY A 551 -7.76 34.78 30.58
CA GLY A 551 -8.09 35.77 31.59
C GLY A 551 -9.58 36.12 31.63
N ASP A 552 -9.89 37.24 32.27
CA ASP A 552 -11.26 37.70 32.46
C ASP A 552 -11.32 39.22 32.40
N LEU A 553 -11.87 39.77 31.31
CA LEU A 553 -12.06 41.21 31.13
C LEU A 553 -12.96 41.86 32.20
N GLN A 554 -13.70 41.08 32.97
CA GLN A 554 -14.51 41.57 34.09
C GLN A 554 -13.77 41.54 35.43
N ASN A 555 -12.58 40.95 35.52
CA ASN A 555 -11.79 40.88 36.74
C ASN A 555 -10.78 42.05 36.78
N PRO A 556 -11.00 43.10 37.59
CA PRO A 556 -10.08 44.24 37.66
C PRO A 556 -8.71 43.88 38.24
N GLY A 557 -8.57 42.72 38.92
CA GLY A 557 -7.30 42.24 39.47
C GLY A 557 -6.38 41.59 38.45
N ARG A 558 -6.88 41.18 37.26
CA ARG A 558 -6.07 40.58 36.19
C ARG A 558 -5.86 41.59 35.06
N THR A 559 -4.75 42.31 35.12
CA THR A 559 -4.48 43.47 34.25
C THR A 559 -3.65 43.16 33.00
N LYS A 560 -3.00 41.99 32.93
CA LYS A 560 -2.12 41.59 31.82
C LYS A 560 -2.88 41.43 30.49
N TYR A 561 -3.96 40.66 30.51
CA TYR A 561 -4.83 40.40 29.35
C TYR A 561 -6.09 41.28 29.40
N ASN A 562 -5.89 42.59 29.39
CA ASN A 562 -6.97 43.58 29.41
C ASN A 562 -7.54 43.85 28.00
N LEU A 563 -8.56 44.70 27.90
CA LEU A 563 -9.19 45.03 26.61
C LEU A 563 -8.20 45.63 25.59
N GLN A 564 -7.31 46.51 26.05
CA GLN A 564 -6.32 47.17 25.19
C GLN A 564 -5.36 46.16 24.55
N TYR A 565 -4.94 45.13 25.29
CA TYR A 565 -4.11 44.05 24.76
C TYR A 565 -4.76 43.37 23.54
N TYR A 566 -6.04 43.04 23.62
CA TYR A 566 -6.76 42.39 22.53
C TYR A 566 -6.91 43.32 21.32
N VAL A 567 -7.23 44.60 21.55
CA VAL A 567 -7.36 45.62 20.47
C VAL A 567 -6.02 45.87 19.78
N ASP A 568 -4.94 46.04 20.54
CA ASP A 568 -3.61 46.30 19.99
C ASP A 568 -3.11 45.13 19.14
N LEU A 569 -3.33 43.90 19.61
CA LEU A 569 -2.97 42.71 18.85
C LEU A 569 -3.84 42.57 17.59
N ALA A 570 -5.14 42.84 17.66
CA ALA A 570 -6.01 42.82 16.49
C ALA A 570 -5.55 43.79 15.40
N LYS A 571 -5.21 45.03 15.77
CA LYS A 571 -4.65 46.03 14.85
C LYS A 571 -3.34 45.58 14.20
N LYS A 572 -2.45 44.94 14.97
CA LYS A 572 -1.20 44.39 14.44
C LYS A 572 -1.44 43.29 13.42
N LEU A 573 -2.37 42.37 13.72
CA LEU A 573 -2.73 41.27 12.82
C LEU A 573 -3.40 41.76 11.53
N GLU A 574 -4.29 42.75 11.63
CA GLU A 574 -4.88 43.42 10.46
C GLU A 574 -3.80 44.11 9.60
N ALA A 575 -2.91 44.88 10.22
CA ALA A 575 -1.78 45.51 9.52
C ALA A 575 -0.82 44.48 8.90
N GLY A 576 -0.78 43.26 9.45
CA GLY A 576 -0.07 42.11 8.90
C GLY A 576 -0.78 41.42 7.73
N GLY A 577 -1.90 41.96 7.25
CA GLY A 577 -2.60 41.47 6.06
C GLY A 577 -3.65 40.39 6.33
N ALA A 578 -4.04 40.15 7.59
CA ALA A 578 -5.12 39.22 7.89
C ALA A 578 -6.42 39.65 7.18
N HIS A 579 -7.12 38.70 6.56
CA HIS A 579 -8.41 38.96 5.93
C HIS A 579 -9.59 38.87 6.91
N LEU A 580 -9.42 38.04 7.95
CA LEU A 580 -10.39 37.78 9.02
C LEU A 580 -9.64 37.78 10.35
N LEU A 581 -10.29 38.24 11.42
CA LEU A 581 -9.79 38.11 12.79
C LEU A 581 -10.58 37.03 13.52
N ALA A 582 -9.90 36.01 14.05
CA ALA A 582 -10.50 35.04 14.95
C ALA A 582 -10.24 35.37 16.42
N ILE A 583 -11.27 35.30 17.26
CA ILE A 583 -11.12 35.20 18.71
C ILE A 583 -11.25 33.74 19.08
N LYS A 584 -10.13 33.12 19.44
CA LYS A 584 -10.05 31.70 19.79
C LYS A 584 -10.12 31.53 21.31
N ASP A 585 -11.33 31.38 21.84
CA ASP A 585 -11.57 30.99 23.23
C ASP A 585 -11.53 29.47 23.39
N MET A 586 -10.31 28.93 23.44
CA MET A 586 -10.02 27.48 23.46
C MET A 586 -10.49 26.75 24.73
N ALA A 587 -10.79 27.48 25.80
CA ALA A 587 -11.21 26.92 27.09
C ALA A 587 -12.68 27.21 27.43
N GLY A 588 -13.32 28.16 26.74
CA GLY A 588 -14.70 28.56 27.05
C GLY A 588 -14.75 29.54 28.22
N LEU A 589 -13.82 30.51 28.25
CA LEU A 589 -13.64 31.50 29.32
C LEU A 589 -14.37 32.81 29.04
N LEU A 590 -14.68 33.10 27.78
CA LEU A 590 -15.28 34.37 27.40
C LEU A 590 -16.73 34.40 27.91
N LYS A 591 -16.97 35.18 28.97
CA LYS A 591 -18.30 35.34 29.56
C LYS A 591 -19.18 36.25 28.68
N PRO A 592 -20.52 36.16 28.73
CA PRO A 592 -21.39 36.95 27.84
C PRO A 592 -21.15 38.47 27.88
N LYS A 593 -21.00 39.07 29.08
CA LYS A 593 -20.69 40.50 29.22
C LYS A 593 -19.28 40.88 28.72
N ALA A 594 -18.32 39.97 28.88
CA ALA A 594 -16.97 40.16 28.35
C ALA A 594 -16.98 40.12 26.82
N ALA A 595 -17.79 39.23 26.21
CA ALA A 595 -17.98 39.18 24.76
C ALA A 595 -18.59 40.48 24.22
N VAL A 596 -19.62 41.04 24.86
CA VAL A 596 -20.18 42.35 24.47
C VAL A 596 -19.10 43.42 24.44
N THR A 597 -18.30 43.49 25.51
CA THR A 597 -17.22 44.48 25.64
C THR A 597 -16.15 44.29 24.56
N LEU A 598 -15.68 43.05 24.36
CA LEU A 598 -14.62 42.72 23.42
C LEU A 598 -15.06 42.93 21.96
N ILE A 599 -16.20 42.39 21.57
CA ILE A 599 -16.67 42.44 20.18
C ILE A 599 -17.00 43.87 19.76
N ARG A 600 -17.63 44.67 20.62
CA ARG A 600 -17.89 46.08 20.36
C ARG A 600 -16.58 46.84 20.09
N ALA A 601 -15.60 46.69 20.98
CA ALA A 601 -14.32 47.36 20.85
C ALA A 601 -13.58 46.94 19.57
N LEU A 602 -13.51 45.63 19.28
CA LEU A 602 -12.85 45.15 18.06
C LEU A 602 -13.53 45.69 16.81
N ARG A 603 -14.85 45.65 16.72
CA ARG A 603 -15.61 46.16 15.56
C ARG A 603 -15.38 47.66 15.32
N GLU A 604 -15.17 48.44 16.38
CA GLU A 604 -14.89 49.87 16.30
C GLU A 604 -13.45 50.19 15.90
N GLU A 605 -12.53 49.26 16.13
CA GLU A 605 -11.09 49.49 16.05
C GLU A 605 -10.39 48.81 14.86
N ILE A 606 -11.02 47.81 14.22
CA ILE A 606 -10.52 47.11 13.02
C ILE A 606 -11.57 47.06 11.90
N GLY A 607 -11.11 46.97 10.65
CA GLY A 607 -11.94 46.95 9.44
C GLY A 607 -12.23 45.56 8.86
N ILE A 608 -11.61 44.50 9.39
CA ILE A 608 -11.81 43.12 8.94
C ILE A 608 -12.90 42.38 9.74
N PRO A 609 -13.61 41.38 9.16
CA PRO A 609 -14.65 40.64 9.86
C PRO A 609 -14.11 39.81 11.05
N ILE A 610 -14.94 39.67 12.08
CA ILE A 610 -14.61 38.96 13.32
C ILE A 610 -15.30 37.59 13.34
N HIS A 611 -14.51 36.57 13.68
CA HIS A 611 -14.92 35.17 13.80
C HIS A 611 -14.73 34.70 15.24
N LEU A 612 -15.81 34.40 15.96
CA LEU A 612 -15.74 33.92 17.34
C LEU A 612 -15.72 32.39 17.38
N HIS A 613 -14.68 31.85 18.00
CA HIS A 613 -14.56 30.44 18.31
C HIS A 613 -14.56 30.27 19.83
N THR A 614 -15.47 29.46 20.37
CA THR A 614 -15.51 29.14 21.81
C THR A 614 -15.93 27.68 22.05
N HIS A 615 -15.48 27.12 23.17
CA HIS A 615 -15.86 25.78 23.64
C HIS A 615 -16.93 25.89 24.73
N ASP A 616 -17.99 25.10 24.67
CA ASP A 616 -19.11 25.11 25.63
C ASP A 616 -18.78 24.39 26.95
N THR A 617 -17.52 24.38 27.36
CA THR A 617 -17.03 23.70 28.56
C THR A 617 -17.74 24.21 29.81
N ALA A 618 -18.02 25.52 29.84
CA ALA A 618 -18.76 26.20 30.90
C ALA A 618 -20.29 25.95 30.85
N GLY A 619 -20.81 25.39 29.76
CA GLY A 619 -22.25 25.18 29.54
C GLY A 619 -23.08 26.45 29.31
N ILE A 620 -22.43 27.60 29.07
CA ILE A 620 -23.10 28.90 28.88
C ILE A 620 -22.65 29.63 27.61
N GLN A 621 -21.83 29.00 26.75
CA GLN A 621 -21.21 29.72 25.64
C GLN A 621 -22.17 30.04 24.50
N ALA A 622 -23.31 29.35 24.42
CA ALA A 622 -24.39 29.78 23.54
C ALA A 622 -24.85 31.20 23.89
N ALA A 623 -24.93 31.55 25.18
CA ALA A 623 -25.27 32.90 25.62
C ALA A 623 -24.18 33.92 25.25
N THR A 624 -22.91 33.51 25.29
CA THR A 624 -21.77 34.34 24.85
C THR A 624 -21.86 34.66 23.36
N VAL A 625 -22.14 33.65 22.53
CA VAL A 625 -22.29 33.83 21.07
C VAL A 625 -23.49 34.73 20.75
N LEU A 626 -24.63 34.53 21.43
CA LEU A 626 -25.82 35.39 21.25
C LEU A 626 -25.52 36.85 21.64
N ALA A 627 -24.87 37.07 22.78
CA ALA A 627 -24.49 38.42 23.22
C ALA A 627 -23.47 39.08 22.28
N ALA A 628 -22.53 38.31 21.72
CA ALA A 628 -21.62 38.78 20.69
C ALA A 628 -22.34 39.13 19.38
N ALA A 629 -23.36 38.34 19.00
CA ALA A 629 -24.15 38.57 17.79
C ALA A 629 -24.95 39.88 17.86
N GLU A 630 -25.46 40.25 19.04
CA GLU A 630 -26.11 41.55 19.28
C GLU A 630 -25.17 42.74 19.03
N GLU A 631 -23.87 42.57 19.28
CA GLU A 631 -22.83 43.57 18.99
C GLU A 631 -22.29 43.50 17.55
N GLY A 632 -22.91 42.71 16.69
CA GLY A 632 -22.56 42.64 15.26
C GLY A 632 -21.45 41.66 14.91
N LEU A 633 -21.16 40.67 15.76
CA LEU A 633 -20.30 39.53 15.40
C LEU A 633 -20.75 38.90 14.08
N GLN A 634 -19.85 38.77 13.11
CA GLN A 634 -20.18 38.28 11.78
C GLN A 634 -20.23 36.76 11.69
N ILE A 635 -19.27 36.05 12.29
CA ILE A 635 -19.13 34.59 12.14
C ILE A 635 -18.93 33.94 13.50
N ALA A 636 -19.57 32.80 13.75
CA ALA A 636 -19.36 31.97 14.93
C ALA A 636 -19.13 30.50 14.57
N ASP A 637 -18.27 29.82 15.32
CA ASP A 637 -18.13 28.37 15.27
C ASP A 637 -19.22 27.67 16.09
N ALA A 638 -19.83 26.62 15.53
CA ALA A 638 -20.76 25.74 16.24
C ALA A 638 -20.61 24.29 15.73
N ALA A 639 -21.09 23.32 16.50
CA ALA A 639 -21.11 21.90 16.10
C ALA A 639 -22.55 21.39 16.02
N LEU A 640 -22.80 20.39 15.16
CA LEU A 640 -24.10 19.72 15.13
C LEU A 640 -24.42 19.10 16.48
N ALA A 641 -25.70 19.12 16.86
CA ALA A 641 -26.17 18.73 18.19
C ALA A 641 -25.53 17.46 18.77
N PRO A 642 -25.42 16.33 18.04
CA PRO A 642 -24.87 15.09 18.59
C PRO A 642 -23.36 15.12 18.84
N LEU A 643 -22.64 16.15 18.39
CA LEU A 643 -21.21 16.35 18.61
C LEU A 643 -20.93 17.72 19.23
N SER A 644 -21.92 18.34 19.87
CA SER A 644 -21.81 19.64 20.54
C SER A 644 -21.86 19.51 22.07
N GLY A 645 -21.59 20.62 22.77
CA GLY A 645 -21.66 20.71 24.23
C GLY A 645 -20.47 20.09 24.96
N GLY A 646 -20.39 20.31 26.27
CA GLY A 646 -19.24 19.90 27.07
C GLY A 646 -17.96 20.54 26.52
N THR A 647 -16.90 19.76 26.32
CA THR A 647 -15.65 20.29 25.76
C THR A 647 -15.71 20.59 24.26
N SER A 648 -16.84 20.39 23.57
CA SER A 648 -17.04 20.74 22.15
C SER A 648 -17.53 22.20 22.01
N GLN A 649 -17.82 22.62 20.78
CA GLN A 649 -18.50 23.90 20.51
C GLN A 649 -19.96 23.89 20.97
N VAL A 650 -20.56 25.07 20.98
CA VAL A 650 -21.99 25.27 21.22
C VAL A 650 -22.85 24.50 20.22
N ASN A 651 -24.06 24.13 20.65
CA ASN A 651 -25.01 23.40 19.83
C ASN A 651 -25.55 24.28 18.69
N MET A 652 -25.15 23.96 17.46
CA MET A 652 -25.54 24.70 16.25
C MET A 652 -27.06 24.67 16.02
N ASN A 653 -27.71 23.52 16.22
CA ASN A 653 -29.14 23.36 15.97
C ASN A 653 -29.95 24.33 16.84
N THR A 654 -29.63 24.40 18.14
CA THR A 654 -30.34 25.28 19.07
C THR A 654 -29.90 26.73 18.99
N LEU A 655 -28.63 27.00 18.64
CA LEU A 655 -28.15 28.37 18.40
C LEU A 655 -28.87 29.00 17.21
N VAL A 656 -28.96 28.29 16.08
CA VAL A 656 -29.66 28.76 14.88
C VAL A 656 -31.15 28.98 15.16
N GLU A 657 -31.77 28.09 15.95
CA GLU A 657 -33.17 28.27 16.36
C GLU A 657 -33.36 29.47 17.30
N ALA A 658 -32.43 29.70 18.24
CA ALA A 658 -32.48 30.84 19.15
C ALA A 658 -32.35 32.19 18.42
N LEU A 659 -31.73 32.22 17.25
CA LEU A 659 -31.60 33.41 16.41
C LEU A 659 -32.83 33.67 15.52
N ARG A 660 -33.79 32.75 15.44
CA ARG A 660 -34.99 32.91 14.60
C ARG A 660 -35.81 34.11 15.04
N PHE A 661 -36.34 34.84 14.06
CA PHE A 661 -37.17 36.03 14.30
C PHE A 661 -36.44 37.15 15.04
N THR A 662 -35.10 37.13 15.03
CA THR A 662 -34.25 38.22 15.50
C THR A 662 -33.57 38.90 14.31
N ASP A 663 -33.01 40.09 14.50
CA ASP A 663 -32.24 40.79 13.46
C ASP A 663 -30.96 40.05 13.04
N ARG A 664 -30.55 39.03 13.81
CA ARG A 664 -29.35 38.21 13.59
C ARG A 664 -29.69 36.80 13.10
N GLU A 665 -30.91 36.57 12.60
CA GLU A 665 -31.35 35.28 12.07
C GLU A 665 -30.40 34.73 10.99
N SER A 666 -29.96 33.48 11.15
CA SER A 666 -29.12 32.77 10.17
C SER A 666 -29.97 32.13 9.06
N ASP A 667 -29.47 32.14 7.83
CA ASP A 667 -30.14 31.54 6.67
C ASP A 667 -30.15 29.99 6.68
N LEU A 668 -29.38 29.37 7.57
CA LEU A 668 -29.42 27.92 7.78
C LEU A 668 -30.82 27.47 8.19
N ARG A 669 -31.29 26.31 7.74
CA ARG A 669 -32.65 25.81 8.03
C ARG A 669 -32.63 24.75 9.13
N SER A 670 -33.46 24.90 10.16
CA SER A 670 -33.50 23.98 11.31
C SER A 670 -33.79 22.53 10.91
N GLU A 671 -34.68 22.31 9.91
CA GLU A 671 -34.96 20.97 9.36
C GLU A 671 -33.71 20.33 8.72
N ALA A 672 -32.95 21.09 7.94
CA ALA A 672 -31.71 20.61 7.32
C ALA A 672 -30.68 20.20 8.38
N LEU A 673 -30.49 21.04 9.40
CA LEU A 673 -29.58 20.75 10.52
C LEU A 673 -30.01 19.51 11.31
N THR A 674 -31.32 19.32 11.52
CA THR A 674 -31.83 18.11 12.20
C THR A 674 -31.51 16.85 11.42
N ARG A 675 -31.66 16.87 10.08
CA ARG A 675 -31.34 15.71 9.23
C ARG A 675 -29.85 15.37 9.25
N LEU A 676 -28.98 16.38 9.21
CA LEU A 676 -27.54 16.18 9.35
C LEU A 676 -27.19 15.64 10.76
N ALA A 677 -27.82 16.18 11.80
CA ALA A 677 -27.65 15.70 13.17
C ALA A 677 -28.10 14.24 13.35
N THR A 678 -29.20 13.80 12.73
CA THR A 678 -29.66 12.40 12.83
C THR A 678 -28.60 11.40 12.35
N TYR A 679 -27.88 11.71 11.27
CA TYR A 679 -26.76 10.88 10.82
C TYR A 679 -25.64 10.85 11.85
N TRP A 680 -25.19 12.01 12.34
CA TRP A 680 -24.08 12.09 13.28
C TRP A 680 -24.39 11.45 14.64
N GLN A 681 -25.66 11.46 15.06
CA GLN A 681 -26.13 10.72 16.23
C GLN A 681 -25.86 9.22 16.05
N ALA A 682 -26.27 8.64 14.93
CA ALA A 682 -26.03 7.23 14.64
C ALA A 682 -24.54 6.92 14.38
N ALA A 683 -23.81 7.81 13.72
CA ALA A 683 -22.39 7.60 13.45
C ALA A 683 -21.54 7.67 14.73
N ARG A 684 -21.88 8.55 15.69
CA ARG A 684 -21.21 8.66 17.00
C ARG A 684 -21.25 7.34 17.78
N GLU A 685 -22.29 6.54 17.63
CA GLU A 685 -22.45 5.22 18.26
C GLU A 685 -21.33 4.23 17.89
N PHE A 686 -20.68 4.40 16.72
CA PHE A 686 -19.50 3.61 16.33
C PHE A 686 -18.27 3.90 17.17
N TYR A 687 -18.20 5.10 17.75
CA TYR A 687 -17.04 5.65 18.44
C TYR A 687 -17.15 5.60 19.97
N ARG A 688 -18.12 4.84 20.51
CA ARG A 688 -18.31 4.66 21.95
C ARG A 688 -17.01 4.37 22.75
N PRO A 689 -16.04 3.56 22.27
CA PRO A 689 -14.75 3.35 22.95
C PRO A 689 -13.88 4.61 23.18
N PHE A 690 -14.19 5.71 22.50
CA PHE A 690 -13.41 6.94 22.51
C PHE A 690 -14.15 8.11 23.17
N GLU A 691 -15.35 7.87 23.70
CA GLU A 691 -16.09 8.88 24.46
C GLU A 691 -15.30 9.35 25.67
N SER A 692 -15.33 10.66 25.89
CA SER A 692 -14.78 11.27 27.09
C SER A 692 -15.72 11.04 28.28
N ASP A 693 -15.24 10.40 29.35
CA ASP A 693 -16.00 10.19 30.60
C ASP A 693 -16.05 11.43 31.51
N VAL A 694 -15.72 12.61 30.97
CA VAL A 694 -15.56 13.84 31.75
C VAL A 694 -16.92 14.51 31.99
N LEU A 695 -17.20 14.83 33.25
CA LEU A 695 -18.39 15.56 33.67
C LEU A 695 -18.33 17.04 33.25
N PRO A 696 -19.47 17.76 33.16
CA PRO A 696 -19.48 19.20 32.93
C PRO A 696 -18.58 19.95 33.93
N ALA A 697 -17.89 20.99 33.46
CA ALA A 697 -16.99 21.77 34.32
C ALA A 697 -17.77 22.58 35.35
N THR A 698 -17.11 22.93 36.46
CA THR A 698 -17.67 23.83 37.48
C THR A 698 -17.07 25.24 37.36
N GLY A 699 -17.32 26.10 38.35
CA GLY A 699 -16.76 27.46 38.36
C GLY A 699 -15.22 27.49 38.37
N ASP A 700 -14.58 26.40 38.78
CA ASP A 700 -13.12 26.22 38.77
C ASP A 700 -12.50 26.30 37.36
N LEU A 701 -13.30 26.11 36.30
CA LEU A 701 -12.86 26.37 34.92
C LEU A 701 -12.24 27.76 34.74
N TYR A 702 -12.84 28.78 35.37
CA TYR A 702 -12.36 30.15 35.28
C TYR A 702 -11.11 30.42 36.14
N GLU A 703 -10.71 29.46 36.98
CA GLU A 703 -9.48 29.48 37.75
C GLU A 703 -8.36 28.74 37.01
N HIS A 704 -8.59 27.48 36.61
CA HIS A 704 -7.56 26.65 36.00
C HIS A 704 -7.40 26.88 34.49
N GLU A 705 -8.42 27.40 33.81
CA GLU A 705 -8.35 27.83 32.40
C GLU A 705 -7.82 26.73 31.44
N MET A 706 -8.15 25.47 31.72
CA MET A 706 -7.70 24.35 30.88
C MET A 706 -8.54 24.29 29.61
N PRO A 707 -7.93 24.24 28.42
CA PRO A 707 -8.65 23.96 27.18
C PRO A 707 -9.34 22.61 27.23
N GLY A 708 -10.44 22.46 26.49
CA GLY A 708 -11.25 21.23 26.51
C GLY A 708 -10.43 19.94 26.32
N GLY A 709 -9.59 19.89 25.28
CA GLY A 709 -8.72 18.73 25.02
C GLY A 709 -7.60 18.52 26.06
N GLN A 710 -7.14 19.57 26.73
CA GLN A 710 -6.16 19.43 27.81
C GLN A 710 -6.81 18.86 29.06
N TYR A 711 -8.02 19.32 29.41
CA TYR A 711 -8.76 18.87 30.58
C TYR A 711 -9.02 17.35 30.54
N THR A 712 -9.47 16.84 29.39
CA THR A 712 -9.73 15.40 29.19
C THR A 712 -8.44 14.57 29.23
N ASN A 713 -7.39 15.00 28.54
CA ASN A 713 -6.12 14.28 28.49
C ASN A 713 -5.39 14.28 29.84
N LEU A 714 -5.36 15.42 30.54
CA LEU A 714 -4.70 15.55 31.83
C LEU A 714 -5.39 14.70 32.91
N TYR A 715 -6.71 14.56 32.86
CA TYR A 715 -7.45 13.66 33.76
C TYR A 715 -7.03 12.20 33.57
N GLN A 716 -6.89 11.74 32.32
CA GLN A 716 -6.42 10.38 32.03
C GLN A 716 -4.97 10.16 32.46
N GLN A 717 -4.10 11.17 32.31
CA GLN A 717 -2.72 11.13 32.82
C GLN A 717 -2.69 11.06 34.35
N ALA A 718 -3.48 11.88 35.04
CA ALA A 718 -3.64 11.83 36.49
C ALA A 718 -4.10 10.44 36.95
N ARG A 719 -5.09 9.85 36.26
CA ARG A 719 -5.57 8.49 36.54
C ARG A 719 -4.48 7.43 36.36
N ALA A 720 -3.69 7.52 35.29
CA ALA A 720 -2.56 6.59 35.05
C ALA A 720 -1.47 6.69 36.13
N LEU A 721 -1.33 7.85 36.76
CA LEU A 721 -0.40 8.09 37.88
C LEU A 721 -1.03 7.81 39.27
N GLY A 722 -2.29 7.37 39.34
CA GLY A 722 -3.00 7.16 40.61
C GLY A 722 -3.42 8.44 41.34
N LEU A 723 -3.43 9.58 40.65
CA LEU A 723 -3.77 10.91 41.18
C LEU A 723 -5.22 11.33 40.87
N SER A 724 -6.07 10.45 40.31
CA SER A 724 -7.45 10.80 39.92
C SER A 724 -8.31 11.23 41.10
N ASP A 725 -8.10 10.67 42.29
CA ASP A 725 -8.85 11.04 43.50
C ASP A 725 -8.45 12.44 44.02
N GLN A 726 -7.30 12.97 43.57
CA GLN A 726 -6.80 14.30 43.87
C GLN A 726 -7.01 15.29 42.70
N TRP A 727 -7.96 15.02 41.80
CA TRP A 727 -8.15 15.83 40.59
C TRP A 727 -8.34 17.33 40.88
N ALA A 728 -9.10 17.69 41.92
CA ALA A 728 -9.25 19.09 42.34
C ALA A 728 -7.91 19.73 42.74
N GLY A 729 -7.00 18.95 43.34
CA GLY A 729 -5.63 19.37 43.64
C GLY A 729 -4.81 19.59 42.37
N VAL A 730 -4.95 18.73 41.37
CA VAL A 730 -4.32 18.90 40.05
C VAL A 730 -4.84 20.16 39.35
N CYS A 731 -6.15 20.42 39.36
CA CYS A 731 -6.73 21.65 38.80
C CYS A 731 -6.19 22.91 39.49
N ARG A 732 -6.09 22.90 40.82
CA ARG A 732 -5.51 24.01 41.58
C ARG A 732 -4.03 24.21 41.26
N ALA A 733 -3.25 23.13 41.26
CA ALA A 733 -1.84 23.19 40.90
C ALA A 733 -1.64 23.74 39.48
N TYR A 734 -2.53 23.40 38.54
CA TYR A 734 -2.49 23.95 37.19
C TYR A 734 -2.69 25.47 37.15
N ALA A 735 -3.64 26.00 37.92
CA ALA A 735 -3.85 27.44 38.07
C ALA A 735 -2.63 28.12 38.71
N GLU A 736 -2.07 27.53 39.78
CA GLU A 736 -0.88 28.04 40.47
C GLU A 736 0.38 28.01 39.59
N VAL A 737 0.53 26.99 38.75
CA VAL A 737 1.62 26.92 37.76
C VAL A 737 1.46 28.01 36.70
N ASN A 738 0.25 28.32 36.27
CA ASN A 738 0.02 29.41 35.32
C ASN A 738 0.49 30.76 35.91
N GLU A 739 0.16 31.03 37.17
CA GLU A 739 0.64 32.21 37.90
C GLU A 739 2.17 32.19 38.03
N LEU A 740 2.76 31.05 38.42
CA LEU A 740 4.21 30.86 38.50
C LEU A 740 4.90 31.19 37.17
N PHE A 741 4.35 30.77 36.04
CA PHE A 741 4.89 31.05 34.71
C PHE A 741 4.59 32.47 34.19
N GLY A 742 3.98 33.32 35.01
CA GLY A 742 3.76 34.74 34.72
C GLY A 742 2.44 35.03 34.00
N ASP A 743 1.42 34.19 34.20
CA ASP A 743 0.11 34.24 33.55
C ASP A 743 0.19 34.18 32.01
N ILE A 744 0.06 32.97 31.45
CA ILE A 744 0.27 32.71 30.02
C ILE A 744 -1.01 32.27 29.31
N VAL A 745 -1.01 32.44 27.99
CA VAL A 745 -1.99 31.78 27.11
C VAL A 745 -1.73 30.27 27.14
N LYS A 746 -2.79 29.49 27.40
CA LYS A 746 -2.72 28.03 27.56
C LYS A 746 -3.47 27.34 26.45
N VAL A 747 -2.76 26.94 25.40
CA VAL A 747 -3.27 26.13 24.29
C VAL A 747 -2.15 25.23 23.80
N THR A 748 -2.41 24.18 23.04
CA THR A 748 -1.34 23.27 22.63
C THR A 748 -0.20 24.00 21.90
N PRO A 749 1.07 23.91 22.37
CA PRO A 749 1.60 22.97 23.36
C PRO A 749 1.78 23.54 24.79
N THR A 750 1.57 24.84 25.01
CA THR A 750 1.80 25.51 26.31
C THR A 750 0.90 24.93 27.41
N SER A 751 -0.36 24.60 27.08
CA SER A 751 -1.30 23.97 28.03
C SER A 751 -0.81 22.62 28.55
N LYS A 752 -0.04 21.87 27.74
CA LYS A 752 0.57 20.60 28.12
C LYS A 752 1.71 20.83 29.10
N ALA A 753 2.59 21.79 28.83
CA ALA A 753 3.71 22.11 29.74
C ALA A 753 3.22 22.51 31.14
N VAL A 754 2.15 23.32 31.21
CA VAL A 754 1.49 23.64 32.49
C VAL A 754 0.91 22.39 33.16
N GLY A 755 0.33 21.47 32.39
CA GLY A 755 -0.22 20.21 32.89
C GLY A 755 0.84 19.24 33.42
N ASP A 756 1.93 19.07 32.69
CA ASP A 756 3.06 18.22 33.09
C ASP A 756 3.68 18.74 34.38
N MET A 757 3.81 20.07 34.53
CA MET A 757 4.28 20.71 35.76
C MET A 757 3.29 20.52 36.91
N ALA A 758 1.98 20.67 36.67
CA ALA A 758 0.96 20.47 37.70
C ALA A 758 0.96 19.04 38.25
N LEU A 759 1.03 18.03 37.37
CA LEU A 759 1.16 16.63 37.77
C LEU A 759 2.47 16.37 38.51
N PHE A 760 3.58 16.94 38.04
CA PHE A 760 4.87 16.83 38.71
C PHE A 760 4.82 17.38 40.15
N LEU A 761 4.21 18.54 40.34
CA LEU A 761 4.07 19.16 41.66
C LEU A 761 3.20 18.31 42.61
N VAL A 762 2.03 17.87 42.14
CA VAL A 762 1.14 17.02 42.94
C VAL A 762 1.78 15.68 43.28
N ALA A 763 2.47 15.04 42.32
CA ALA A 763 3.15 13.77 42.56
C ALA A 763 4.33 13.86 43.54
N ASN A 764 4.88 15.06 43.76
CA ASN A 764 5.99 15.31 44.69
C ASN A 764 5.53 15.99 46.00
N ASP A 765 4.22 16.13 46.23
CA ASP A 765 3.64 16.87 47.37
C ASP A 765 4.25 18.28 47.50
N MET A 766 4.40 18.99 46.38
CA MET A 766 4.99 20.33 46.32
C MET A 766 4.00 21.38 45.82
N SER A 767 4.04 22.57 46.39
CA SER A 767 3.31 23.74 45.90
C SER A 767 4.10 24.50 44.82
N ALA A 768 3.43 25.30 43.99
CA ALA A 768 4.09 26.10 42.96
C ALA A 768 5.06 27.14 43.55
N LYS A 769 4.79 27.66 44.75
CA LYS A 769 5.66 28.62 45.45
C LYS A 769 6.99 28.00 45.87
N GLU A 770 6.96 26.75 46.31
CA GLU A 770 8.16 26.03 46.75
C GLU A 770 9.13 25.77 45.60
N VAL A 771 8.71 25.83 44.34
CA VAL A 771 9.59 25.68 43.17
C VAL A 771 10.74 26.68 43.22
N LEU A 772 10.49 27.93 43.62
CA LEU A 772 11.49 28.99 43.62
C LEU A 772 12.41 28.98 44.84
N THR A 773 11.97 28.36 45.95
CA THR A 773 12.66 28.43 47.25
C THR A 773 13.19 27.08 47.73
N SER A 774 12.90 25.99 47.03
CA SER A 774 13.32 24.65 47.47
C SER A 774 14.81 24.41 47.23
N ASP A 775 15.48 23.84 48.23
CA ASP A 775 16.85 23.34 48.11
C ASP A 775 16.92 21.95 47.44
N LYS A 776 15.77 21.35 47.08
CA LYS A 776 15.71 20.04 46.41
C LYS A 776 16.20 20.17 44.97
N GLN A 777 17.07 19.25 44.53
CA GLN A 777 17.39 19.11 43.10
C GLN A 777 16.21 18.47 42.36
N LEU A 778 15.47 19.28 41.60
CA LEU A 778 14.30 18.86 40.84
C LEU A 778 14.66 18.65 39.36
N ALA A 779 14.27 17.51 38.79
CA ALA A 779 14.33 17.28 37.36
C ALA A 779 12.99 17.67 36.72
N PHE A 780 12.93 18.87 36.14
CA PHE A 780 11.70 19.38 35.54
C PHE A 780 11.30 18.61 34.26
N PRO A 781 9.99 18.51 33.95
CA PRO A 781 9.53 17.90 32.69
C PRO A 781 10.12 18.60 31.46
N ALA A 782 10.45 17.84 30.42
CA ALA A 782 11.04 18.39 29.20
C ALA A 782 10.18 19.48 28.52
N SER A 783 8.85 19.35 28.57
CA SER A 783 7.90 20.35 28.06
C SER A 783 8.00 21.69 28.79
N VAL A 784 8.31 21.67 30.09
CA VAL A 784 8.52 22.87 30.90
C VAL A 784 9.84 23.53 30.53
N LEU A 785 10.90 22.75 30.35
CA LEU A 785 12.19 23.24 29.87
C LEU A 785 12.08 23.89 28.49
N ASP A 786 11.31 23.30 27.58
CA ASP A 786 11.06 23.85 26.25
C ASP A 786 10.24 25.15 26.28
N LEU A 787 9.23 25.22 27.15
CA LEU A 787 8.41 26.42 27.33
C LEU A 787 9.24 27.57 27.90
N ILE A 788 9.83 27.37 29.08
CA ILE A 788 10.60 28.39 29.81
C ILE A 788 11.91 28.73 29.10
N GLY A 789 12.47 27.78 28.37
CA GLY A 789 13.62 27.98 27.49
C GLY A 789 13.30 28.80 26.23
N GLY A 790 12.05 29.22 26.02
CA GLY A 790 11.64 30.05 24.87
C GLY A 790 11.52 29.29 23.56
N ARG A 791 11.66 27.95 23.57
CA ARG A 791 11.53 27.11 22.37
C ARG A 791 10.08 27.04 21.89
N MET A 792 9.09 27.36 22.72
CA MET A 792 7.68 27.47 22.31
C MET A 792 7.25 28.90 21.95
N GLY A 793 8.19 29.85 21.93
CA GLY A 793 7.92 31.28 21.72
C GLY A 793 7.97 32.09 23.01
N GLN A 794 7.57 33.37 22.91
CA GLN A 794 7.64 34.34 24.00
C GLN A 794 6.24 34.82 24.41
N PRO A 795 5.89 34.79 25.72
CA PRO A 795 4.64 35.39 26.19
C PRO A 795 4.74 36.92 26.23
N PRO A 796 3.61 37.64 26.23
CA PRO A 796 3.61 39.09 26.47
C PRO A 796 4.34 39.42 27.79
N GLY A 797 5.37 40.27 27.71
CA GLY A 797 6.19 40.65 28.87
C GLY A 797 7.29 39.65 29.27
N GLY A 798 7.46 38.52 28.58
CA GLY A 798 8.45 37.49 28.89
C GLY A 798 8.08 36.60 30.09
N PHE A 799 8.91 35.59 30.36
CA PHE A 799 8.78 34.76 31.56
C PHE A 799 9.46 35.42 32.78
N PRO A 800 9.00 35.18 34.02
CA PRO A 800 9.65 35.74 35.20
C PRO A 800 11.13 35.30 35.34
N GLU A 801 12.03 36.26 35.59
CA GLU A 801 13.49 36.01 35.62
C GLU A 801 13.90 34.94 36.64
N GLU A 802 13.26 34.93 37.81
CA GLU A 802 13.53 33.95 38.87
C GLU A 802 13.17 32.52 38.43
N VAL A 803 12.07 32.38 37.68
CA VAL A 803 11.60 31.09 37.14
C VAL A 803 12.58 30.57 36.09
N ILE A 804 13.02 31.44 35.17
CA ILE A 804 14.04 31.09 34.17
C ILE A 804 15.30 30.58 34.86
N LYS A 805 15.78 31.31 35.86
CA LYS A 805 17.01 30.98 36.60
C LYS A 805 16.93 29.60 37.27
N VAL A 806 15.81 29.32 37.94
CA VAL A 806 15.61 28.05 38.66
C VAL A 806 15.42 26.88 37.70
N ILE A 807 14.56 27.03 36.70
CA ILE A 807 14.17 25.92 35.80
C ILE A 807 15.27 25.59 34.79
N LEU A 808 15.96 26.59 34.23
CA LEU A 808 17.00 26.37 33.22
C LEU A 808 18.39 26.12 33.83
N ALA A 809 18.57 26.33 35.14
CA ALA A 809 19.80 26.05 35.88
C ALA A 809 21.10 26.56 35.21
N GLY A 810 21.02 27.73 34.55
CA GLY A 810 22.15 28.36 33.84
C GLY A 810 22.15 28.22 32.32
N GLU A 811 21.25 27.43 31.72
CA GLU A 811 21.01 27.46 30.27
C GLU A 811 20.39 28.81 29.84
N LYS A 812 20.80 29.31 28.67
CA LYS A 812 20.28 30.57 28.13
C LYS A 812 18.96 30.33 27.39
N PRO A 813 17.90 31.12 27.67
CA PRO A 813 16.65 31.03 26.92
C PRO A 813 16.80 31.57 25.49
N VAL A 814 15.98 31.05 24.58
CA VAL A 814 15.83 31.53 23.20
C VAL A 814 14.82 32.68 23.19
N VAL A 815 15.28 33.90 22.92
CA VAL A 815 14.43 35.10 22.88
C VAL A 815 13.94 35.46 21.48
N GLU A 816 14.62 34.96 20.46
CA GLU A 816 14.24 35.13 19.05
C GLU A 816 13.22 34.07 18.62
N ARG A 817 12.62 34.24 17.43
CA ARG A 817 11.66 33.27 16.89
C ARG A 817 12.36 31.93 16.65
N PRO A 818 11.93 30.81 17.26
CA PRO A 818 12.66 29.54 17.15
C PRO A 818 12.96 29.12 15.71
N GLY A 819 11.98 29.23 14.80
CA GLY A 819 12.14 28.86 13.40
C GLY A 819 13.16 29.72 12.61
N SER A 820 13.44 30.97 13.01
CA SER A 820 14.42 31.82 12.29
C SER A 820 15.85 31.39 12.51
N THR A 821 16.12 30.61 13.56
CA THR A 821 17.45 30.11 13.89
C THR A 821 17.74 28.73 13.28
N MET A 822 16.73 28.09 12.67
CA MET A 822 16.86 26.75 12.10
C MET A 822 17.35 26.80 10.65
N PRO A 823 18.28 25.92 10.25
CA PRO A 823 18.66 25.78 8.84
C PRO A 823 17.48 25.29 8.01
N ALA A 824 17.41 25.71 6.74
CA ALA A 824 16.38 25.25 5.81
C ALA A 824 16.41 23.73 5.66
N ALA A 825 15.23 23.09 5.65
CA ALA A 825 15.13 21.66 5.42
C ALA A 825 15.40 21.31 3.95
N ASP A 826 16.06 20.17 3.70
CA ASP A 826 16.28 19.65 2.34
C ASP A 826 15.03 18.89 1.87
N ILE A 827 14.23 19.56 1.03
CA ILE A 827 12.96 19.04 0.53
C ILE A 827 13.21 17.92 -0.50
N ASP A 828 14.30 17.96 -1.26
CA ASP A 828 14.59 16.96 -2.29
C ASP A 828 14.96 15.62 -1.67
N VAL A 829 15.77 15.65 -0.60
CA VAL A 829 16.07 14.45 0.21
C VAL A 829 14.80 13.89 0.83
N ALA A 830 13.96 14.72 1.44
CA ALA A 830 12.69 14.27 2.02
C ALA A 830 11.76 13.65 0.96
N ARG A 831 11.69 14.24 -0.24
CA ARG A 831 10.88 13.75 -1.35
C ARG A 831 11.33 12.38 -1.83
N ASN A 832 12.65 12.19 -1.98
CA ASN A 832 13.22 10.90 -2.38
C ASN A 832 13.01 9.84 -1.29
N LYS A 833 13.19 10.20 -0.02
CA LYS A 833 12.99 9.27 1.10
C LYS A 833 11.53 8.84 1.22
N ALA A 834 10.60 9.78 1.10
CA ALA A 834 9.18 9.49 1.16
C ALA A 834 8.75 8.58 -0.02
N ALA A 835 9.27 8.82 -1.23
CA ALA A 835 9.02 7.98 -2.41
C ALA A 835 9.56 6.55 -2.25
N GLU A 836 10.73 6.39 -1.61
CA GLU A 836 11.30 5.08 -1.28
C GLU A 836 10.37 4.29 -0.36
N LEU A 837 9.88 4.95 0.71
CA LEU A 837 8.98 4.36 1.70
C LEU A 837 7.62 3.97 1.10
N THR A 838 7.00 4.85 0.32
CA THR A 838 5.67 4.62 -0.27
C THR A 838 5.71 3.77 -1.53
N LYS A 839 6.89 3.65 -2.17
CA LYS A 839 7.07 3.07 -3.51
C LYS A 839 6.22 3.78 -4.58
N GLU A 840 5.88 5.05 -4.34
CA GLU A 840 5.15 5.92 -5.27
C GLU A 840 6.10 6.94 -5.93
N LYS A 841 5.55 7.78 -6.81
CA LYS A 841 6.35 8.84 -7.44
C LYS A 841 6.69 9.92 -6.40
N PRO A 842 7.93 10.45 -6.41
CA PRO A 842 8.31 11.58 -5.56
C PRO A 842 7.33 12.75 -5.69
N ASN A 843 6.80 13.23 -4.57
CA ASN A 843 5.86 14.34 -4.51
C ASN A 843 6.01 15.15 -3.21
N ASP A 844 5.61 16.41 -3.25
CA ASP A 844 5.84 17.37 -2.17
C ASP A 844 4.92 17.15 -0.95
N ARG A 845 3.71 16.61 -1.15
CA ARG A 845 2.78 16.24 -0.06
C ARG A 845 3.38 15.18 0.85
N ASP A 846 3.94 14.12 0.28
CA ASP A 846 4.62 13.07 1.05
C ASP A 846 5.91 13.61 1.68
N ALA A 847 6.67 14.47 0.98
CA ALA A 847 7.88 15.08 1.51
C ALA A 847 7.61 15.93 2.76
N VAL A 848 6.62 16.83 2.71
CA VAL A 848 6.27 17.69 3.86
C VAL A 848 5.66 16.88 4.99
N THR A 849 4.88 15.84 4.68
CA THR A 849 4.33 14.92 5.70
C THR A 849 5.44 14.18 6.43
N TYR A 850 6.43 13.68 5.69
CA TYR A 850 7.61 13.02 6.25
C TYR A 850 8.42 13.99 7.13
N LEU A 851 8.65 15.24 6.69
CA LEU A 851 9.36 16.24 7.49
C LEU A 851 8.62 16.58 8.80
N LEU A 852 7.29 16.67 8.76
CA LEU A 852 6.48 16.94 9.93
C LEU A 852 6.42 15.74 10.90
N TYR A 853 6.31 14.52 10.36
CA TYR A 853 6.13 13.29 11.14
C TYR A 853 6.91 12.08 10.60
N PRO A 854 8.25 12.06 10.70
CA PRO A 854 9.07 11.02 10.05
C PRO A 854 8.66 9.60 10.44
N LYS A 855 8.62 9.33 11.75
CA LYS A 855 8.28 8.01 12.30
C LYS A 855 6.84 7.59 11.99
N VAL A 856 5.89 8.53 12.06
CA VAL A 856 4.47 8.22 11.80
C VAL A 856 4.27 7.90 10.33
N PHE A 857 4.93 8.66 9.46
CA PHE A 857 4.86 8.45 8.02
C PHE A 857 5.50 7.11 7.64
N GLU A 858 6.63 6.75 8.23
CA GLU A 858 7.27 5.43 8.06
C GLU A 858 6.33 4.29 8.50
N GLU A 859 5.73 4.39 9.69
CA GLU A 859 4.77 3.40 10.19
C GLU A 859 3.50 3.33 9.32
N PHE A 860 3.02 4.47 8.81
CA PHE A 860 1.87 4.56 7.91
C PHE A 860 2.18 3.94 6.54
N ALA A 861 3.35 4.23 5.96
CA ALA A 861 3.80 3.65 4.69
C ALA A 861 3.98 2.14 4.81
N ALA A 862 4.58 1.65 5.89
CA ALA A 862 4.70 0.22 6.18
C ALA A 862 3.33 -0.45 6.34
N HIS A 863 2.40 0.18 7.05
CA HIS A 863 1.03 -0.30 7.15
C HIS A 863 0.34 -0.40 5.79
N ARG A 864 0.44 0.65 4.96
CA ARG A 864 -0.16 0.70 3.61
C ARG A 864 0.47 -0.32 2.67
N GLU A 865 1.76 -0.63 2.84
CA GLU A 865 2.38 -1.71 2.08
C GLU A 865 1.86 -3.09 2.49
N THR A 866 1.58 -3.34 3.77
CA THR A 866 1.02 -4.62 4.22
C THR A 866 -0.47 -4.75 3.88
N TYR A 867 -1.27 -3.74 4.21
CA TYR A 867 -2.74 -3.83 4.23
C TYR A 867 -3.44 -3.02 3.12
N GLY A 868 -2.70 -2.22 2.36
CA GLY A 868 -3.28 -1.35 1.36
C GLY A 868 -4.00 -0.15 2.00
N ASP A 869 -4.93 0.43 1.25
CA ASP A 869 -5.77 1.50 1.75
C ASP A 869 -6.99 0.94 2.47
N VAL A 870 -7.09 1.25 3.76
CA VAL A 870 -8.15 0.80 4.67
C VAL A 870 -9.17 1.90 4.98
N ALA A 871 -8.98 3.12 4.46
CA ALA A 871 -9.92 4.23 4.65
C ALA A 871 -11.33 3.91 4.13
N PRO A 872 -11.52 3.21 2.98
CA PRO A 872 -12.86 2.90 2.47
C PRO A 872 -13.67 1.91 3.31
N LEU A 873 -13.03 1.16 4.23
CA LEU A 873 -13.74 0.22 5.10
C LEU A 873 -14.78 0.95 5.96
N PRO A 874 -15.98 0.39 6.18
CA PRO A 874 -16.91 0.94 7.15
C PRO A 874 -16.31 0.94 8.56
N THR A 875 -16.64 1.95 9.35
CA THR A 875 -16.07 2.16 10.69
C THR A 875 -16.24 0.97 11.63
N PRO A 876 -17.41 0.30 11.69
CA PRO A 876 -17.55 -0.91 12.49
C PRO A 876 -16.56 -2.02 12.08
N ASN A 877 -16.33 -2.19 10.78
CA ASN A 877 -15.43 -3.23 10.28
C ASN A 877 -13.95 -2.90 10.49
N PHE A 878 -13.60 -1.60 10.47
CA PHE A 878 -12.25 -1.15 10.77
C PHE A 878 -11.86 -1.38 12.25
N PHE A 879 -12.77 -1.11 13.18
CA PHE A 879 -12.49 -1.27 14.62
C PHE A 879 -12.79 -2.66 15.16
N TYR A 880 -13.83 -3.33 14.67
CA TYR A 880 -14.39 -4.52 15.32
C TYR A 880 -14.40 -5.77 14.41
N GLY A 881 -14.00 -5.64 13.14
CA GLY A 881 -14.02 -6.75 12.19
C GLY A 881 -15.43 -7.08 11.68
N GLN A 882 -15.65 -8.32 11.23
CA GLN A 882 -16.94 -8.82 10.76
C GLN A 882 -17.43 -9.96 11.66
N GLN A 883 -18.74 -10.10 11.79
CA GLN A 883 -19.37 -11.31 12.33
C GLN A 883 -19.62 -12.34 11.23
N PRO A 884 -19.60 -13.65 11.53
CA PRO A 884 -19.87 -14.68 10.53
C PRO A 884 -21.21 -14.45 9.82
N GLY A 885 -21.17 -14.38 8.49
CA GLY A 885 -22.33 -14.09 7.64
C GLY A 885 -22.45 -12.62 7.22
N ASP A 886 -21.76 -11.68 7.89
CA ASP A 886 -21.79 -10.26 7.54
C ASP A 886 -21.22 -10.03 6.13
N GLU A 887 -21.92 -9.19 5.36
CA GLU A 887 -21.51 -8.77 4.02
C GLU A 887 -21.33 -7.25 3.98
N ILE A 888 -20.22 -6.80 3.41
CA ILE A 888 -19.91 -5.38 3.25
C ILE A 888 -19.56 -5.06 1.80
N ALA A 889 -19.87 -3.82 1.39
CA ALA A 889 -19.47 -3.25 0.11
C ALA A 889 -18.35 -2.23 0.33
N VAL A 890 -17.23 -2.42 -0.35
CA VAL A 890 -16.05 -1.54 -0.25
C VAL A 890 -15.69 -1.00 -1.64
N ASP A 891 -15.85 0.30 -1.82
CA ASP A 891 -15.47 0.98 -3.05
C ASP A 891 -13.97 1.30 -3.02
N ILE A 892 -13.18 0.65 -3.89
CA ILE A 892 -11.72 0.81 -3.93
C ILE A 892 -11.24 1.79 -5.00
N GLU A 893 -12.07 2.03 -6.01
CA GLU A 893 -11.90 2.98 -7.11
C GLU A 893 -13.30 3.24 -7.71
N PRO A 894 -13.55 4.38 -8.38
CA PRO A 894 -14.78 4.59 -9.13
C PRO A 894 -15.10 3.42 -10.07
N GLY A 895 -16.30 2.85 -9.93
CA GLY A 895 -16.74 1.68 -10.70
C GLY A 895 -16.17 0.32 -10.25
N LYS A 896 -15.35 0.27 -9.18
CA LYS A 896 -14.80 -0.96 -8.62
C LYS A 896 -15.21 -1.13 -7.16
N ARG A 897 -16.19 -2.00 -6.96
CA ARG A 897 -16.72 -2.38 -5.66
C ARG A 897 -16.31 -3.82 -5.31
N LEU A 898 -15.86 -4.02 -4.08
CA LEU A 898 -15.62 -5.33 -3.49
C LEU A 898 -16.81 -5.65 -2.58
N ILE A 899 -17.48 -6.76 -2.84
CA ILE A 899 -18.47 -7.36 -1.95
C ILE A 899 -17.73 -8.42 -1.15
N VAL A 900 -17.56 -8.18 0.15
CA VAL A 900 -16.80 -9.03 1.07
C VAL A 900 -17.74 -9.60 2.10
N LYS A 901 -17.91 -10.92 2.09
CA LYS A 901 -18.67 -11.64 3.10
C LYS A 901 -17.74 -12.50 3.95
N TYR A 902 -17.80 -12.35 5.26
CA TYR A 902 -17.03 -13.18 6.18
C TYR A 902 -17.77 -14.49 6.45
N LEU A 903 -17.09 -15.64 6.29
CA LEU A 903 -17.69 -16.96 6.42
C LEU A 903 -17.36 -17.62 7.77
N ALA A 904 -16.06 -17.83 8.04
CA ALA A 904 -15.59 -18.53 9.25
C ALA A 904 -14.09 -18.34 9.50
N VAL A 905 -13.64 -18.63 10.72
CA VAL A 905 -12.23 -18.76 11.09
C VAL A 905 -11.92 -20.21 11.42
N GLY A 906 -10.82 -20.74 10.89
CA GLY A 906 -10.33 -22.08 11.16
C GLY A 906 -9.66 -22.24 12.53
N GLN A 907 -9.42 -23.51 12.90
CA GLN A 907 -8.56 -23.84 14.04
C GLN A 907 -7.11 -23.40 13.78
N PRO A 908 -6.34 -23.10 14.83
CA PRO A 908 -4.95 -22.68 14.65
C PRO A 908 -4.08 -23.84 14.19
N TYR A 909 -3.15 -23.55 13.30
CA TYR A 909 -2.09 -24.46 12.87
C TYR A 909 -0.96 -24.51 13.90
N PRO A 910 -0.07 -25.52 13.84
CA PRO A 910 1.07 -25.64 14.75
C PRO A 910 2.03 -24.43 14.76
N ASN A 911 2.05 -23.64 13.68
CA ASN A 911 2.84 -22.42 13.57
C ASN A 911 2.16 -21.18 14.20
N GLY A 912 1.01 -21.36 14.87
CA GLY A 912 0.23 -20.27 15.48
C GLY A 912 -0.64 -19.47 14.51
N SER A 913 -0.67 -19.80 13.21
CA SER A 913 -1.53 -19.13 12.23
C SER A 913 -2.97 -19.69 12.23
N ARG A 914 -3.94 -18.88 11.84
CA ARG A 914 -5.31 -19.27 11.52
C ARG A 914 -5.65 -18.88 10.10
N THR A 915 -6.51 -19.66 9.45
CA THR A 915 -7.10 -19.30 8.16
C THR A 915 -8.47 -18.67 8.37
N VAL A 916 -8.69 -17.50 7.79
CA VAL A 916 -9.97 -16.79 7.74
C VAL A 916 -10.56 -16.94 6.36
N PHE A 917 -11.81 -17.38 6.29
CA PHE A 917 -12.54 -17.64 5.05
C PHE A 917 -13.51 -16.50 4.75
N PHE A 918 -13.41 -15.97 3.53
CA PHE A 918 -14.28 -14.93 2.98
C PHE A 918 -14.91 -15.40 1.67
N GLU A 919 -15.97 -14.73 1.26
CA GLU A 919 -16.44 -14.69 -0.12
C GLU A 919 -16.19 -13.27 -0.65
N LEU A 920 -15.48 -13.15 -1.76
CA LEU A 920 -15.16 -11.89 -2.43
C LEU A 920 -15.78 -11.88 -3.82
N ASN A 921 -16.78 -11.03 -4.04
CA ASN A 921 -17.53 -10.95 -5.32
C ASN A 921 -18.04 -12.32 -5.80
N GLY A 922 -18.66 -13.10 -4.89
CA GLY A 922 -19.20 -14.42 -5.22
C GLY A 922 -18.15 -15.54 -5.25
N GLN A 923 -16.90 -15.29 -4.84
CA GLN A 923 -15.81 -16.25 -4.94
C GLN A 923 -15.16 -16.53 -3.59
N PRO A 924 -14.94 -17.80 -3.19
CA PRO A 924 -14.29 -18.11 -1.93
C PRO A 924 -12.84 -17.62 -1.93
N ARG A 925 -12.43 -17.05 -0.80
CA ARG A 925 -11.09 -16.56 -0.51
C ARG A 925 -10.70 -17.00 0.88
N GLU A 926 -9.42 -17.31 1.04
CA GLU A 926 -8.84 -17.62 2.33
C GLU A 926 -7.62 -16.72 2.56
N VAL A 927 -7.45 -16.29 3.81
CA VAL A 927 -6.31 -15.49 4.24
C VAL A 927 -5.77 -16.07 5.53
N SER A 928 -4.45 -16.29 5.61
CA SER A 928 -3.79 -16.76 6.82
C SER A 928 -3.23 -15.58 7.60
N VAL A 929 -3.47 -15.56 8.92
CA VAL A 929 -2.95 -14.55 9.87
C VAL A 929 -2.43 -15.24 11.13
N ILE A 930 -1.43 -14.65 11.78
CA ILE A 930 -0.91 -15.17 13.06
C ILE A 930 -1.87 -14.82 14.18
N ASP A 931 -2.29 -15.80 14.96
CA ASP A 931 -3.08 -15.58 16.17
C ASP A 931 -2.13 -15.22 17.33
N LYS A 932 -2.12 -13.93 17.69
CA LYS A 932 -1.23 -13.37 18.71
C LYS A 932 -1.59 -13.81 20.12
N SER A 933 -2.76 -14.42 20.33
CA SER A 933 -3.13 -14.99 21.63
C SER A 933 -2.44 -16.33 21.91
N LEU A 934 -1.97 -16.99 20.85
CA LEU A 934 -1.22 -18.23 20.96
C LEU A 934 0.27 -17.89 21.09
N ASN A 935 0.80 -18.00 22.31
CA ASN A 935 2.24 -17.94 22.58
C ASN A 935 2.91 -19.19 21.97
N VAL A 936 3.02 -19.23 20.65
CA VAL A 936 3.71 -20.32 19.95
C VAL A 936 5.17 -19.91 19.80
N GLU A 937 6.06 -20.50 20.60
CA GLU A 937 7.49 -20.51 20.32
C GLU A 937 7.75 -21.42 19.10
N VAL A 938 7.40 -20.95 17.90
CA VAL A 938 7.92 -21.57 16.70
C VAL A 938 9.40 -21.18 16.65
N LYS A 939 10.30 -22.13 16.92
CA LYS A 939 11.72 -21.97 16.57
C LYS A 939 11.82 -21.86 15.05
N ALA A 940 11.71 -20.65 14.52
CA ALA A 940 12.06 -20.36 13.14
C ALA A 940 13.50 -20.83 12.91
N ALA A 941 13.75 -21.50 11.78
CA ALA A 941 15.11 -21.85 11.40
C ALA A 941 15.93 -20.55 11.32
N MET A 942 17.05 -20.51 12.04
CA MET A 942 17.92 -19.33 12.08
C MET A 942 18.43 -19.07 10.66
N LYS A 943 18.31 -17.85 10.14
CA LYS A 943 18.85 -17.48 8.82
C LYS A 943 20.34 -17.18 8.95
N ALA A 944 21.12 -17.52 7.92
CA ALA A 944 22.51 -17.12 7.85
C ALA A 944 22.61 -15.61 7.57
N ASP A 945 23.48 -14.92 8.30
CA ASP A 945 23.85 -13.54 8.01
C ASP A 945 24.70 -13.49 6.71
N PRO A 946 24.25 -12.82 5.63
CA PRO A 946 25.01 -12.72 4.39
C PRO A 946 26.34 -11.97 4.52
N ASP A 947 26.47 -11.11 5.54
CA ASP A 947 27.66 -10.29 5.77
C ASP A 947 28.69 -11.01 6.68
N ASP A 948 28.34 -12.17 7.24
CA ASP A 948 29.25 -12.98 8.07
C ASP A 948 29.81 -14.19 7.27
N PRO A 949 31.11 -14.18 6.91
CA PRO A 949 31.72 -15.25 6.11
C PRO A 949 31.88 -16.58 6.87
N THR A 950 31.65 -16.60 8.19
CA THR A 950 31.69 -17.82 9.00
C THR A 950 30.39 -18.63 8.91
N HIS A 951 29.32 -18.03 8.38
CA HIS A 951 28.01 -18.66 8.25
C HIS A 951 27.87 -19.47 6.96
N VAL A 952 27.47 -20.73 7.10
CA VAL A 952 27.18 -21.63 5.98
C VAL A 952 25.67 -21.74 5.82
N SER A 953 25.14 -21.17 4.74
CA SER A 953 23.70 -21.15 4.44
C SER A 953 23.25 -22.28 3.52
N ALA A 954 21.97 -22.66 3.60
CA ALA A 954 21.32 -23.52 2.61
C ALA A 954 21.18 -22.79 1.26
N SER A 955 21.81 -23.34 0.22
CA SER A 955 21.74 -22.79 -1.14
C SER A 955 20.38 -23.01 -1.82
N MET A 956 19.58 -23.96 -1.31
CA MET A 956 18.27 -24.33 -1.84
C MET A 956 17.42 -25.03 -0.77
N PRO A 957 16.08 -24.99 -0.90
CA PRO A 957 15.23 -25.81 -0.06
C PRO A 957 15.50 -27.30 -0.30
N GLY A 958 15.51 -28.07 0.78
CA GLY A 958 15.79 -29.50 0.74
C GLY A 958 15.69 -30.12 2.13
N MET A 959 15.97 -31.42 2.21
CA MET A 959 16.08 -32.13 3.49
C MET A 959 17.56 -32.43 3.76
N VAL A 960 18.05 -32.14 4.96
CA VAL A 960 19.39 -32.58 5.38
C VAL A 960 19.34 -34.09 5.54
N ILE A 961 20.06 -34.84 4.71
CA ILE A 961 20.07 -36.31 4.80
C ILE A 961 21.26 -36.82 5.62
N THR A 962 22.37 -36.09 5.62
CA THR A 962 23.58 -36.50 6.30
C THR A 962 24.39 -35.29 6.70
N VAL A 963 24.88 -35.28 7.93
CA VAL A 963 25.87 -34.33 8.42
C VAL A 963 27.21 -35.07 8.47
N ALA A 964 28.21 -34.56 7.77
CA ALA A 964 29.48 -35.23 7.53
C ALA A 964 30.63 -34.72 8.40
N ALA A 965 30.53 -33.50 8.93
CA ALA A 965 31.50 -32.93 9.87
C ALA A 965 30.91 -32.89 11.29
N ALA A 966 31.76 -32.97 12.32
CA ALA A 966 31.36 -32.83 13.72
C ALA A 966 31.68 -31.44 14.27
N GLU A 967 30.94 -30.98 15.27
CA GLU A 967 31.29 -29.78 16.04
C GLU A 967 32.67 -29.94 16.69
N GLY A 968 33.52 -28.93 16.58
CA GLY A 968 34.93 -28.93 17.00
C GLY A 968 35.91 -29.53 15.98
N GLU A 969 35.44 -30.05 14.85
CA GLU A 969 36.31 -30.63 13.81
C GLU A 969 37.01 -29.54 12.99
N LYS A 970 38.33 -29.71 12.76
CA LYS A 970 39.09 -28.89 11.81
C LYS A 970 38.83 -29.36 10.38
N ILE A 971 38.38 -28.45 9.54
CA ILE A 971 38.01 -28.71 8.15
C ILE A 971 38.79 -27.80 7.20
N LYS A 972 39.03 -28.28 5.98
CA LYS A 972 39.64 -27.49 4.90
C LYS A 972 38.59 -26.94 3.94
N ALA A 973 38.89 -25.85 3.26
CA ALA A 973 38.09 -25.32 2.16
C ALA A 973 37.80 -26.43 1.13
N GLY A 974 36.53 -26.57 0.76
CA GLY A 974 36.06 -27.64 -0.13
C GLY A 974 35.77 -28.99 0.56
N GLN A 975 36.07 -29.15 1.85
CA GLN A 975 35.72 -30.34 2.61
C GLN A 975 34.21 -30.42 2.86
N LYS A 976 33.65 -31.62 2.77
CA LYS A 976 32.22 -31.90 2.89
C LYS A 976 31.71 -31.63 4.31
N LEU A 977 30.68 -30.78 4.44
CA LEU A 977 30.02 -30.46 5.71
C LEU A 977 28.74 -31.27 5.93
N LEU A 978 27.85 -31.26 4.94
CA LEU A 978 26.56 -31.97 4.99
C LEU A 978 26.02 -32.20 3.58
N VAL A 979 24.97 -33.01 3.48
CA VAL A 979 24.27 -33.29 2.22
C VAL A 979 22.81 -32.90 2.36
N LEU A 980 22.34 -32.12 1.39
CA LEU A 980 20.93 -31.82 1.19
C LEU A 980 20.37 -32.70 0.08
N GLU A 981 19.23 -33.31 0.30
CA GLU A 981 18.43 -33.94 -0.74
C GLU A 981 17.31 -32.99 -1.16
N ALA A 982 17.26 -32.69 -2.46
CA ALA A 982 16.06 -32.16 -3.08
C ALA A 982 15.97 -32.75 -4.48
N MET A 983 14.75 -32.95 -5.00
CA MET A 983 14.55 -33.47 -6.37
C MET A 983 15.17 -34.86 -6.63
N LYS A 984 15.34 -35.71 -5.59
CA LYS A 984 16.11 -36.98 -5.66
C LYS A 984 17.58 -36.78 -6.07
N MET A 985 18.09 -35.56 -5.94
CA MET A 985 19.47 -35.17 -6.16
C MET A 985 20.11 -34.80 -4.83
N GLU A 986 21.22 -35.46 -4.52
CA GLU A 986 22.04 -35.16 -3.37
C GLU A 986 22.99 -34.01 -3.71
N THR A 987 22.81 -32.87 -3.05
CA THR A 987 23.70 -31.71 -3.15
C THR A 987 24.58 -31.66 -1.93
N THR A 988 25.89 -31.79 -2.13
CA THR A 988 26.85 -31.69 -1.04
C THR A 988 27.19 -30.24 -0.75
N ILE A 989 27.03 -29.81 0.50
CA ILE A 989 27.46 -28.51 0.99
C ILE A 989 28.88 -28.65 1.54
N ASN A 990 29.79 -27.86 0.99
CA ASN A 990 31.21 -27.89 1.34
C ASN A 990 31.61 -26.64 2.15
N ALA A 991 32.68 -26.76 2.92
CA ALA A 991 33.25 -25.66 3.68
C ALA A 991 33.77 -24.55 2.74
N PRO A 992 33.37 -23.28 2.94
CA PRO A 992 33.81 -22.19 2.08
C PRO A 992 35.26 -21.78 2.32
N ALA A 993 35.81 -22.06 3.50
CA ALA A 993 37.17 -21.73 3.91
C ALA A 993 37.75 -22.79 4.87
N ASP A 994 39.06 -22.73 5.10
CA ASP A 994 39.71 -23.49 6.17
C ASP A 994 39.24 -22.96 7.52
N GLY A 995 38.91 -23.86 8.46
CA GLY A 995 38.42 -23.45 9.78
C GLY A 995 38.08 -24.62 10.68
N THR A 996 37.42 -24.32 11.81
CA THR A 996 36.88 -25.29 12.77
C THR A 996 35.37 -25.14 12.80
N VAL A 997 34.63 -26.25 12.69
CA VAL A 997 33.16 -26.24 12.83
C VAL A 997 32.83 -25.85 14.26
N GLU A 998 32.28 -24.66 14.47
CA GLU A 998 31.86 -24.22 15.80
C GLU A 998 30.53 -24.88 16.18
N LYS A 999 29.58 -24.93 15.23
CA LYS A 999 28.24 -25.42 15.49
C LYS A 999 27.52 -25.89 14.24
N ILE A 1000 26.69 -26.91 14.38
CA ILE A 1000 25.78 -27.41 13.32
C ILE A 1000 24.34 -27.16 13.77
N HIS A 1001 23.62 -26.32 13.02
CA HIS A 1001 22.27 -25.87 13.38
C HIS A 1001 21.17 -26.82 12.87
N THR A 1002 21.47 -27.68 11.90
CA THR A 1002 20.48 -28.51 11.22
C THR A 1002 20.86 -30.00 11.25
N PRO A 1003 20.25 -30.82 12.12
CA PRO A 1003 20.51 -32.26 12.15
C PRO A 1003 19.91 -33.00 10.93
N PRO A 1004 20.33 -34.24 10.65
CA PRO A 1004 19.70 -35.09 9.63
C PRO A 1004 18.17 -35.22 9.84
N GLY A 1005 17.41 -35.26 8.75
CA GLY A 1005 15.95 -35.24 8.72
C GLY A 1005 15.32 -33.85 8.76
N THR A 1006 16.11 -32.78 8.92
CA THR A 1006 15.59 -31.40 8.99
C THR A 1006 15.28 -30.86 7.59
N GLN A 1007 14.09 -30.30 7.41
CA GLN A 1007 13.72 -29.58 6.21
C GLN A 1007 14.21 -28.13 6.32
N VAL A 1008 14.96 -27.68 5.32
CA VAL A 1008 15.57 -26.34 5.28
C VAL A 1008 15.04 -25.58 4.08
N GLU A 1009 14.92 -24.26 4.20
CA GLU A 1009 14.67 -23.33 3.11
C GLU A 1009 15.98 -22.66 2.65
N ALA A 1010 15.95 -22.01 1.49
CA ALA A 1010 17.08 -21.20 1.06
C ALA A 1010 17.40 -20.09 2.09
N GLY A 1011 18.68 -19.91 2.39
CA GLY A 1011 19.18 -18.94 3.36
C GLY A 1011 19.13 -19.38 4.82
N ASP A 1012 18.59 -20.57 5.14
CA ASP A 1012 18.69 -21.11 6.50
C ASP A 1012 20.15 -21.39 6.87
N LEU A 1013 20.54 -21.05 8.10
CA LEU A 1013 21.86 -21.32 8.66
C LEU A 1013 22.00 -22.82 8.93
N LEU A 1014 22.97 -23.43 8.27
CA LEU A 1014 23.26 -24.85 8.38
C LEU A 1014 24.37 -25.11 9.41
N ALA A 1015 25.47 -24.35 9.33
CA ALA A 1015 26.63 -24.49 10.22
C ALA A 1015 27.41 -23.18 10.33
N ILE A 1016 28.24 -23.07 11.38
CA ILE A 1016 29.21 -21.97 11.59
C ILE A 1016 30.63 -22.56 11.54
N VAL A 1017 31.51 -21.95 10.74
CA VAL A 1017 32.91 -22.38 10.53
C VAL A 1017 33.84 -21.19 10.79
N LYS A 1018 34.73 -21.31 11.78
CA LYS A 1018 35.64 -20.24 12.24
C LYS A 1018 37.12 -20.51 11.99
#